data_AF-A0A935NW49-F1
#
_entry.id   AF-A0A935NW49-F1
#
_cell.length_a   1.000
_cell.length_b   1.000
_cell.length_c   1.000
_cell.angle_alpha   90.00
_cell.angle_beta   90.00
_cell.angle_gamma   90.00
#
_symmetry.space_group_name_H-M   'P 1'
#
loop_
_entity.id
_entity.type
_entity.pdbx_description
1 polymer ?
#
loop_
_entity_poly.entity_id
_entity_poly.type
_entity_poly.pdbx_seq_one_letter_code
_entity_poly.pdbx_strand_id
1 'polypeptide(L)'
;MLGIEVELLTGRYIATAYNDREAAEWPPHPARLFSALVDTWASELGDEPGSGAGEEERMALIWLERQAAPELAASASSEVGWRDVAPVFVPVNDTSVIRDPDAARKKLAEAEAAASAAADARDAADAKDQAKDAKDQAKDQAKASKNLDKLRKKLADDTAKATAAPARSSASDLDAAMEIFPEHRGKQPRTFPSVTPAEPRVTFIWPEAPEPRLLSALARLASRMTRLGHSASLVAARVVESAATSTYVPDPDGEHLLRTVTSGQLDRLIAAHAQHRGMEPRVLPCAFKPYREGASTTPHPVPRTNLSDRWLVFARTSGPRLPSTSAVGVANLFRKALFHGSKTPLGEALSGHRPDGGAAEREHMAIVPLPDVGSAHSHGGILGIALVLPRDLSDADRGELLRAIGELEQRHRTEKGLAADDAPALTLLMGEAGELTLERVVWGEHKTRGLRPGTWCQPWHSWATVTPIALDRNPGDLHDDNPARRARAFEEATELVASAVRRSGLPAPAAIDVVRSCVVPGTMKPKDFPRFPISRDRPQRVLVHARLVFAEPVRGPILLGAGRYLGLGLCRPLWRQIQPGELRAREESSEKSSEEAARNEPPSAPLLRGVLPGGAWPRAVSLAGAAGQAGAGPGLARSAGSTDGDARGAVVLGDLERRAGPICWICRRGRARRPRSTWRCTRWRRRRHGCRGARSWWWTGGSWWTKARSTRGACGRR
;
A
#
# COMPACT_ATOMS: atom_id res chain seq x y z
N MET A 1 1.94 8.96 35.54
CA MET A 1 1.69 8.34 34.22
C MET A 1 0.34 7.64 34.26
N LEU A 2 -0.42 7.69 33.16
CA LEU A 2 -1.68 6.96 33.02
C LEU A 2 -1.43 5.64 32.27
N GLY A 3 -1.85 4.51 32.84
CA GLY A 3 -1.90 3.23 32.14
C GLY A 3 -3.35 2.75 31.96
N ILE A 4 -3.68 2.22 30.78
CA ILE A 4 -4.88 1.39 30.59
C ILE A 4 -4.40 -0.02 30.27
N GLU A 5 -4.54 -0.92 31.24
CA GLU A 5 -4.22 -2.34 31.07
C GLU A 5 -5.44 -3.07 30.50
N VAL A 6 -5.20 -3.90 29.49
CA VAL A 6 -6.18 -4.76 28.83
C VAL A 6 -5.72 -6.20 28.92
N GLU A 7 -6.50 -7.03 29.61
CA GLU A 7 -6.27 -8.47 29.73
C GLU A 7 -7.10 -9.22 28.68
N LEU A 8 -6.45 -10.04 27.86
CA LEU A 8 -7.06 -10.89 26.84
C LEU A 8 -7.57 -12.17 27.50
N LEU A 9 -8.87 -12.24 27.80
CA LEU A 9 -9.47 -13.33 28.59
C LEU A 9 -9.39 -14.71 27.91
N THR A 10 -9.20 -14.74 26.59
CA THR A 10 -9.06 -15.99 25.81
C THR A 10 -7.60 -16.37 25.55
N GLY A 11 -6.63 -15.59 26.06
CA GLY A 11 -5.21 -15.72 25.75
C GLY A 11 -4.86 -15.44 24.28
N ARG A 12 -5.81 -14.92 23.49
CA ARG A 12 -5.65 -14.68 22.05
C ARG A 12 -6.20 -13.32 21.68
N TYR A 13 -5.56 -12.71 20.69
CA TYR A 13 -6.02 -11.47 20.07
C TYR A 13 -6.44 -11.75 18.62
N ILE A 14 -7.71 -11.52 18.34
CA ILE A 14 -8.30 -11.64 17.00
C ILE A 14 -8.56 -10.23 16.48
N ALA A 15 -7.71 -9.83 15.57
CA ALA A 15 -7.87 -8.60 14.81
C ALA A 15 -7.15 -8.77 13.48
N THR A 16 -7.86 -8.48 12.41
CA THR A 16 -7.29 -8.45 11.07
C THR A 16 -6.47 -7.18 10.89
N ALA A 17 -5.30 -7.29 10.27
CA ALA A 17 -4.50 -6.15 9.89
C ALA A 17 -5.31 -5.22 8.98
N TYR A 18 -5.14 -3.91 9.14
CA TYR A 18 -5.93 -2.94 8.40
C TYR A 18 -5.67 -2.97 6.88
N ASN A 19 -4.51 -3.50 6.49
CA ASN A 19 -3.96 -3.52 5.14
C ASN A 19 -3.96 -4.89 4.47
N ASP A 20 -4.20 -5.95 5.24
CA ASP A 20 -4.17 -7.32 4.76
C ASP A 20 -5.22 -8.14 5.51
N ARG A 21 -6.23 -8.61 4.77
CA ARG A 21 -7.34 -9.38 5.36
C ARG A 21 -6.92 -10.79 5.82
N GLU A 22 -5.76 -11.25 5.38
CA GLU A 22 -5.20 -12.56 5.71
C GLU A 22 -4.14 -12.47 6.79
N ALA A 23 -3.74 -11.26 7.21
CA ALA A 23 -2.78 -11.07 8.30
C ALA A 23 -3.47 -10.67 9.61
N ALA A 24 -2.87 -11.08 10.72
CA ALA A 24 -3.28 -10.60 12.04
C ALA A 24 -2.61 -9.25 12.35
N GLU A 25 -3.26 -8.45 13.18
CA GLU A 25 -2.70 -7.22 13.72
C GLU A 25 -2.04 -7.50 15.08
N TRP A 26 -0.80 -7.03 15.27
CA TRP A 26 -0.14 -7.00 16.57
C TRP A 26 0.92 -5.89 16.61
N PRO A 27 1.11 -5.19 17.75
CA PRO A 27 0.26 -5.19 18.96
C PRO A 27 -1.14 -4.61 18.69
N PRO A 28 -2.11 -4.69 19.62
CA PRO A 28 -3.39 -4.01 19.44
C PRO A 28 -3.19 -2.50 19.24
N HIS A 29 -3.68 -1.94 18.11
CA HIS A 29 -3.46 -0.53 17.79
C HIS A 29 -4.20 0.42 18.78
N PRO A 30 -3.61 1.56 19.19
CA PRO A 30 -4.27 2.55 20.07
C PRO A 30 -5.65 3.03 19.58
N ALA A 31 -5.85 3.14 18.26
CA ALA A 31 -7.15 3.51 17.70
C ALA A 31 -8.25 2.47 18.00
N ARG A 32 -7.91 1.19 18.18
CA ARG A 32 -8.88 0.14 18.56
C ARG A 32 -9.28 0.26 20.01
N LEU A 33 -8.33 0.57 20.91
CA LEU A 33 -8.66 0.84 22.31
C LEU A 33 -9.63 2.01 22.39
N PHE A 34 -9.32 3.12 21.72
CA PHE A 34 -10.19 4.29 21.73
C PHE A 34 -11.57 3.99 21.17
N SER A 35 -11.65 3.27 20.04
CA SER A 35 -12.94 2.87 19.46
C SER A 35 -13.73 1.93 20.38
N ALA A 36 -13.07 1.04 21.12
CA ALA A 36 -13.71 0.16 22.10
C ALA A 36 -14.24 0.94 23.31
N LEU A 37 -13.51 1.95 23.78
CA LEU A 37 -13.99 2.85 24.84
C LEU A 37 -15.20 3.68 24.38
N VAL A 38 -15.17 4.20 23.15
CA VAL A 38 -16.31 4.92 22.57
C VAL A 38 -17.53 4.01 22.38
N ASP A 39 -17.33 2.77 21.91
CA ASP A 39 -18.39 1.74 21.80
C ASP A 39 -19.00 1.46 23.18
N THR A 40 -18.18 1.37 24.22
CA THR A 40 -18.64 1.15 25.60
C THR A 40 -19.45 2.34 26.11
N TRP A 41 -18.98 3.57 25.89
CA TRP A 41 -19.68 4.81 26.27
C TRP A 41 -21.02 4.97 25.57
N ALA A 42 -21.11 4.60 24.29
CA ALA A 42 -22.33 4.71 23.50
C ALA A 42 -23.27 3.50 23.61
N SER A 43 -22.86 2.44 24.30
CA SER A 43 -23.67 1.22 24.48
C SER A 43 -24.70 1.36 25.61
N GLU A 44 -25.70 0.47 25.64
CA GLU A 44 -26.63 0.33 26.77
C GLU A 44 -25.94 -0.06 28.09
N LEU A 45 -24.68 -0.48 28.04
CA LEU A 45 -23.85 -0.76 29.21
C LEU A 45 -23.11 0.50 29.72
N GLY A 46 -23.17 1.61 28.99
CA GLY A 46 -22.66 2.91 29.41
C GLY A 46 -23.68 3.68 30.26
N ASP A 47 -23.21 4.69 30.99
CA ASP A 47 -24.13 5.69 31.54
C ASP A 47 -24.77 6.44 30.37
N GLU A 48 -26.07 6.78 30.45
CA GLU A 48 -26.74 7.47 29.34
C GLU A 48 -25.92 8.71 28.95
N PRO A 49 -25.61 8.95 27.66
CA PRO A 49 -24.78 10.08 27.23
C PRO A 49 -25.26 11.46 27.70
N GLY A 50 -26.55 11.60 28.01
CA GLY A 50 -27.14 12.83 28.59
C GLY A 50 -27.15 12.91 30.12
N SER A 51 -26.68 11.88 30.82
CA SER A 51 -26.53 11.85 32.27
C SER A 51 -25.26 12.58 32.71
N GLY A 52 -25.22 13.01 33.98
CA GLY A 52 -24.01 13.65 34.54
C GLY A 52 -22.77 12.76 34.48
N ALA A 53 -22.93 11.43 34.64
CA ALA A 53 -21.83 10.47 34.54
C ALA A 53 -21.41 10.23 33.08
N GLY A 54 -22.36 10.19 32.15
CA GLY A 54 -22.11 10.04 30.71
C GLY A 54 -21.35 11.23 30.11
N GLU A 55 -21.63 12.46 30.56
CA GLU A 55 -20.88 13.65 30.11
C GLU A 55 -19.45 13.67 30.68
N GLU A 56 -19.23 13.20 31.91
CA GLU A 56 -17.87 13.04 32.45
C GLU A 56 -17.04 12.04 31.65
N GLU A 57 -17.64 10.92 31.26
CA GLU A 57 -16.98 9.91 30.40
C GLU A 57 -16.69 10.45 29.01
N ARG A 58 -17.62 11.26 28.45
CA ARG A 58 -17.39 12.00 27.21
C ARG A 58 -16.20 12.95 27.33
N MET A 59 -16.11 13.71 28.41
CA MET A 59 -14.99 14.63 28.67
C MET A 59 -13.66 13.88 28.85
N ALA A 60 -13.69 12.70 29.49
CA ALA A 60 -12.54 11.81 29.60
C ALA A 60 -12.05 11.31 28.23
N LEU A 61 -12.98 10.93 27.33
CA LEU A 61 -12.65 10.56 25.95
C LEU A 61 -12.07 11.74 25.16
N ILE A 62 -12.62 12.95 25.31
CA ILE A 62 -12.10 14.19 24.71
C ILE A 62 -10.69 14.50 25.21
N TRP A 63 -10.43 14.29 26.50
CA TRP A 63 -9.09 14.43 27.05
C TRP A 63 -8.13 13.40 26.44
N LEU A 64 -8.56 12.14 26.33
CA LEU A 64 -7.74 11.03 25.82
C LEU A 64 -7.35 11.21 24.34
N GLU A 65 -8.27 11.70 23.49
CA GLU A 65 -7.96 11.93 22.06
C GLU A 65 -6.97 13.07 21.79
N ARG A 66 -6.75 13.94 22.78
CA ARG A 66 -5.79 15.06 22.72
C ARG A 66 -4.38 14.65 23.14
N GLN A 67 -4.22 13.47 23.74
CA GLN A 67 -2.91 13.01 24.19
C GLN A 67 -2.02 12.58 23.03
N ALA A 68 -0.70 12.58 23.28
CA ALA A 68 0.26 11.96 22.38
C ALA A 68 -0.04 10.46 22.19
N ALA A 69 0.56 9.87 21.16
CA ALA A 69 0.47 8.44 20.94
C ALA A 69 1.05 7.71 22.17
N PRO A 70 0.35 6.71 22.74
CA PRO A 70 0.82 6.03 23.96
C PRO A 70 2.04 5.15 23.67
N GLU A 71 2.88 4.93 24.67
CA GLU A 71 3.77 3.78 24.66
C GLU A 71 2.96 2.49 24.96
N LEU A 72 3.43 1.33 24.51
CA LEU A 72 2.76 0.05 24.76
C LEU A 72 3.69 -0.92 25.48
N ALA A 73 3.22 -1.50 26.58
CA ALA A 73 3.78 -2.72 27.13
C ALA A 73 2.95 -3.90 26.59
N ALA A 74 3.55 -4.68 25.70
CA ALA A 74 2.97 -5.87 25.07
C ALA A 74 4.09 -6.84 24.70
N SER A 75 3.78 -8.13 24.51
CA SER A 75 4.77 -9.10 24.01
C SER A 75 5.38 -8.62 22.69
N ALA A 76 6.70 -8.76 22.57
CA ALA A 76 7.48 -8.41 21.40
C ALA A 76 7.04 -9.22 20.16
N SER A 77 7.34 -8.74 18.94
CA SER A 77 6.92 -9.45 17.71
C SER A 77 7.54 -10.85 17.61
N SER A 78 8.69 -11.06 18.26
CA SER A 78 9.39 -12.34 18.35
C SER A 78 8.82 -13.29 19.41
N GLU A 79 7.98 -12.79 20.31
CA GLU A 79 7.38 -13.53 21.44
C GLU A 79 5.92 -13.89 21.19
N VAL A 80 5.37 -13.59 20.01
CA VAL A 80 3.98 -13.89 19.69
C VAL A 80 3.84 -15.03 18.68
N GLY A 81 2.89 -15.92 18.95
CA GLY A 81 2.49 -16.98 18.03
C GLY A 81 1.50 -16.46 16.98
N TRP A 82 1.89 -16.54 15.72
CA TRP A 82 1.03 -16.19 14.57
C TRP A 82 0.26 -17.43 14.12
N ARG A 83 -1.06 -17.31 13.97
CA ARG A 83 -1.88 -18.39 13.41
C ARG A 83 -1.64 -18.49 11.90
N ASP A 84 -1.34 -19.70 11.42
CA ASP A 84 -1.38 -19.99 9.98
C ASP A 84 -2.80 -19.80 9.44
N VAL A 85 -2.94 -18.89 8.48
CA VAL A 85 -4.23 -18.49 7.94
C VAL A 85 -4.56 -19.36 6.73
N ALA A 86 -5.59 -20.18 6.88
CA ALA A 86 -6.17 -20.99 5.81
C ALA A 86 -7.64 -20.60 5.59
N PRO A 87 -8.16 -20.70 4.36
CA PRO A 87 -9.57 -20.49 4.11
C PRO A 87 -10.40 -21.57 4.79
N VAL A 88 -11.30 -21.16 5.69
CA VAL A 88 -12.30 -21.99 6.35
C VAL A 88 -13.65 -21.71 5.70
N PHE A 89 -14.33 -22.75 5.21
CA PHE A 89 -15.61 -22.62 4.54
C PHE A 89 -16.75 -22.57 5.57
N VAL A 90 -17.29 -21.38 5.80
CA VAL A 90 -18.34 -21.12 6.79
C VAL A 90 -19.69 -21.04 6.07
N PRO A 91 -20.75 -21.67 6.60
CA PRO A 91 -22.11 -21.50 6.09
C PRO A 91 -22.52 -20.02 6.04
N VAL A 92 -23.16 -19.60 4.95
CA VAL A 92 -23.69 -18.23 4.83
C VAL A 92 -24.92 -18.07 5.73
N ASN A 93 -24.96 -17.04 6.55
CA ASN A 93 -26.11 -16.75 7.43
C ASN A 93 -27.30 -16.13 6.69
N ASP A 94 -27.07 -15.61 5.47
CA ASP A 94 -28.04 -14.83 4.68
C ASP A 94 -28.88 -15.68 3.70
N THR A 95 -29.16 -16.95 4.03
CA THR A 95 -30.17 -17.72 3.29
C THR A 95 -31.56 -17.21 3.70
N SER A 96 -32.00 -16.11 3.09
CA SER A 96 -33.26 -15.48 3.45
C SER A 96 -34.43 -16.14 2.70
N VAL A 97 -35.26 -16.89 3.43
CA VAL A 97 -36.58 -17.31 2.95
C VAL A 97 -37.53 -16.10 2.83
N ILE A 98 -37.20 -15.00 3.51
CA ILE A 98 -37.88 -13.70 3.44
C ILE A 98 -37.10 -12.79 2.48
N ARG A 99 -37.76 -12.26 1.44
CA ARG A 99 -37.14 -11.31 0.49
C ARG A 99 -36.77 -10.01 1.21
N ASP A 100 -35.47 -9.68 1.19
CA ASP A 100 -34.82 -8.41 1.54
C ASP A 100 -35.69 -7.34 2.24
N PRO A 101 -35.87 -7.44 3.58
CA PRO A 101 -36.54 -6.41 4.38
C PRO A 101 -35.70 -5.13 4.52
N ASP A 102 -34.38 -5.19 4.27
CA ASP A 102 -33.47 -4.07 4.48
C ASP A 102 -33.66 -2.98 3.41
N ALA A 103 -33.95 -3.35 2.17
CA ALA A 103 -34.32 -2.39 1.13
C ALA A 103 -35.61 -1.60 1.47
N ALA A 104 -36.58 -2.25 2.12
CA ALA A 104 -37.81 -1.59 2.56
C ALA A 104 -37.56 -0.69 3.79
N ARG A 105 -36.75 -1.14 4.74
CA ARG A 105 -36.30 -0.34 5.90
C ARG A 105 -35.51 0.89 5.48
N LYS A 106 -34.60 0.77 4.50
CA LYS A 106 -33.82 1.91 3.98
C LYS A 106 -34.72 2.99 3.40
N LYS A 107 -35.69 2.61 2.57
CA LYS A 107 -36.69 3.55 2.01
C LYS A 107 -37.55 4.21 3.08
N LEU A 108 -37.89 3.46 4.12
CA LEU A 108 -38.65 4.00 5.25
C LEU A 108 -37.81 5.04 6.02
N ALA A 109 -36.55 4.74 6.33
CA ALA A 109 -35.64 5.67 7.00
C ALA A 109 -35.39 6.95 6.19
N GLU A 110 -35.23 6.84 4.87
CA GLU A 110 -35.13 7.99 3.95
C GLU A 110 -36.40 8.85 3.98
N ALA A 111 -37.58 8.22 4.02
CA ALA A 111 -38.86 8.93 4.09
C ALA A 111 -39.11 9.57 5.47
N GLU A 112 -38.66 8.95 6.56
CA GLU A 112 -38.69 9.51 7.91
C GLU A 112 -37.78 10.74 8.03
N ALA A 113 -36.55 10.66 7.51
CA ALA A 113 -35.65 11.81 7.45
C ALA A 113 -36.22 12.96 6.61
N ALA A 114 -36.81 12.67 5.45
CA ALA A 114 -37.46 13.67 4.61
C ALA A 114 -38.70 14.31 5.27
N ALA A 115 -39.48 13.55 6.03
CA ALA A 115 -40.62 14.06 6.77
C ALA A 115 -40.19 14.95 7.95
N SER A 116 -39.13 14.58 8.67
CA SER A 116 -38.54 15.40 9.73
C SER A 116 -38.01 16.72 9.17
N ALA A 117 -37.17 16.67 8.13
CA ALA A 117 -36.61 17.87 7.51
C ALA A 117 -37.69 18.83 6.97
N ALA A 118 -38.80 18.28 6.45
CA ALA A 118 -39.94 19.09 5.99
C ALA A 118 -40.75 19.69 7.15
N ALA A 119 -40.73 19.10 8.34
CA ALA A 119 -41.33 19.67 9.55
C ALA A 119 -40.43 20.76 10.13
N ASP A 120 -39.11 20.50 10.26
CA ASP A 120 -38.14 21.46 10.79
C ASP A 120 -38.06 22.73 9.91
N ALA A 121 -38.13 22.58 8.58
CA ALA A 121 -38.15 23.70 7.64
C ALA A 121 -39.41 24.57 7.74
N ARG A 122 -40.52 24.02 8.26
CA ARG A 122 -41.76 24.76 8.53
C ARG A 122 -41.67 25.51 9.86
N ASP A 123 -41.07 24.91 10.87
CA ASP A 123 -40.95 25.50 12.20
C ASP A 123 -39.90 26.63 12.27
N ALA A 124 -38.90 26.63 11.37
CA ALA A 124 -37.88 27.68 11.25
C ALA A 124 -38.31 28.93 10.46
N ALA A 125 -39.56 29.01 10.00
CA ALA A 125 -40.04 30.14 9.20
C ALA A 125 -40.44 31.35 10.09
N ASP A 126 -39.51 32.29 10.29
CA ASP A 126 -39.75 33.55 11.01
C ASP A 126 -40.61 34.54 10.20
N ALA A 127 -41.91 34.53 10.50
CA ALA A 127 -42.89 35.61 10.67
C ALA A 127 -42.94 36.92 9.83
N LYS A 128 -42.13 37.23 8.81
CA LYS A 128 -42.30 38.53 8.11
C LYS A 128 -42.33 38.62 6.59
N ASP A 129 -41.91 37.60 5.83
CA ASP A 129 -42.10 37.61 4.39
C ASP A 129 -42.49 36.21 3.88
N GLN A 130 -43.50 36.14 2.99
CA GLN A 130 -43.89 34.99 2.13
C GLN A 130 -45.03 34.06 2.61
N ALA A 131 -46.28 34.48 2.38
CA ALA A 131 -47.45 33.56 2.40
C ALA A 131 -47.39 32.46 1.29
N LYS A 132 -46.56 32.65 0.25
CA LYS A 132 -46.37 31.69 -0.85
C LYS A 132 -45.47 30.51 -0.41
N ASP A 133 -44.40 30.80 0.31
CA ASP A 133 -43.40 29.82 0.72
C ASP A 133 -43.95 28.93 1.85
N ALA A 134 -44.78 29.48 2.75
CA ALA A 134 -45.52 28.70 3.75
C ALA A 134 -46.51 27.68 3.13
N LYS A 135 -47.14 28.03 2.00
CA LYS A 135 -48.08 27.13 1.30
C LYS A 135 -47.35 26.00 0.58
N ASP A 136 -46.20 26.28 -0.01
CA ASP A 136 -45.37 25.28 -0.68
C ASP A 136 -44.70 24.35 0.36
N GLN A 137 -44.22 24.89 1.49
CA GLN A 137 -43.71 24.09 2.62
C GLN A 137 -44.78 23.17 3.22
N ALA A 138 -46.01 23.66 3.45
CA ALA A 138 -47.10 22.83 3.97
C ALA A 138 -47.49 21.69 2.99
N LYS A 139 -47.40 21.95 1.68
CA LYS A 139 -47.64 20.95 0.64
C LYS A 139 -46.53 19.89 0.60
N ASP A 140 -45.28 20.30 0.76
CA ASP A 140 -44.14 19.39 0.79
C ASP A 140 -44.14 18.52 2.05
N GLN A 141 -44.48 19.08 3.22
CA GLN A 141 -44.69 18.31 4.46
C GLN A 141 -45.81 17.28 4.31
N ALA A 142 -46.97 17.67 3.77
CA ALA A 142 -48.09 16.75 3.53
C ALA A 142 -47.74 15.63 2.53
N LYS A 143 -46.90 15.93 1.53
CA LYS A 143 -46.41 14.95 0.56
C LYS A 143 -45.41 13.98 1.19
N ALA A 144 -44.49 14.48 2.04
CA ALA A 144 -43.52 13.67 2.76
C ALA A 144 -44.21 12.71 3.76
N SER A 145 -45.16 13.22 4.56
CA SER A 145 -45.96 12.42 5.49
C SER A 145 -46.78 11.33 4.78
N LYS A 146 -47.47 11.64 3.68
CA LYS A 146 -48.19 10.63 2.89
C LYS A 146 -47.28 9.55 2.30
N ASN A 147 -46.07 9.90 1.89
CA ASN A 147 -45.10 8.93 1.38
C ASN A 147 -44.60 8.00 2.51
N LEU A 148 -44.34 8.56 3.70
CA LEU A 148 -43.96 7.81 4.90
C LEU A 148 -45.05 6.82 5.32
N ASP A 149 -46.32 7.25 5.41
CA ASP A 149 -47.44 6.37 5.77
C ASP A 149 -47.63 5.24 4.76
N LYS A 150 -47.50 5.56 3.46
CA LYS A 150 -47.56 4.56 2.39
C LYS A 150 -46.45 3.52 2.53
N LEU A 151 -45.23 3.93 2.86
CA LEU A 151 -44.09 3.03 3.04
C LEU A 151 -44.24 2.18 4.32
N ARG A 152 -44.75 2.75 5.42
CA ARG A 152 -45.07 2.00 6.64
C ARG A 152 -46.11 0.93 6.39
N LYS A 153 -47.21 1.29 5.72
CA LYS A 153 -48.26 0.33 5.35
C LYS A 153 -47.71 -0.76 4.43
N LYS A 154 -46.93 -0.38 3.41
CA LYS A 154 -46.30 -1.34 2.51
C LYS A 154 -45.35 -2.31 3.24
N LEU A 155 -44.55 -1.81 4.17
CA LEU A 155 -43.67 -2.66 4.99
C LEU A 155 -44.48 -3.62 5.86
N ALA A 156 -45.56 -3.16 6.49
CA ALA A 156 -46.45 -4.00 7.28
C ALA A 156 -47.11 -5.09 6.41
N ASP A 157 -47.63 -4.73 5.24
CA ASP A 157 -48.26 -5.67 4.30
C ASP A 157 -47.25 -6.70 3.77
N ASP A 158 -46.06 -6.24 3.36
CA ASP A 158 -44.98 -7.11 2.84
C ASP A 158 -44.46 -8.05 3.96
N THR A 159 -44.33 -7.55 5.19
CA THR A 159 -43.94 -8.36 6.36
C THR A 159 -44.99 -9.40 6.69
N ALA A 160 -46.27 -9.00 6.81
CA ALA A 160 -47.37 -9.91 7.08
C ALA A 160 -47.48 -11.02 6.02
N LYS A 161 -47.26 -10.66 4.74
CA LYS A 161 -47.23 -11.63 3.64
C LYS A 161 -46.03 -12.58 3.74
N ALA A 162 -44.86 -12.10 4.14
CA ALA A 162 -43.66 -12.90 4.25
C ALA A 162 -43.66 -13.82 5.48
N THR A 163 -44.34 -13.44 6.57
CA THR A 163 -44.44 -14.23 7.81
C THR A 163 -45.68 -15.11 7.86
N ALA A 164 -46.63 -14.94 6.94
CA ALA A 164 -47.82 -15.79 6.88
C ALA A 164 -47.45 -17.23 6.53
N ALA A 165 -47.96 -18.18 7.31
CA ALA A 165 -47.82 -19.59 6.99
C ALA A 165 -48.52 -19.89 5.65
N PRO A 166 -47.83 -20.49 4.66
CA PRO A 166 -48.48 -20.85 3.41
C PRO A 166 -49.51 -21.94 3.67
N ALA A 167 -50.70 -21.82 3.06
CA ALA A 167 -51.77 -22.81 3.20
C ALA A 167 -51.40 -24.19 2.61
N ARG A 168 -50.45 -24.23 1.67
CA ARG A 168 -49.75 -25.41 1.16
C ARG A 168 -48.32 -25.02 0.80
N SER A 169 -47.34 -25.81 1.23
CA SER A 169 -45.93 -25.60 0.83
C SER A 169 -45.72 -26.03 -0.61
N SER A 170 -45.19 -25.13 -1.44
CA SER A 170 -44.72 -25.48 -2.79
C SER A 170 -43.36 -26.19 -2.73
N ALA A 171 -42.96 -26.84 -3.83
CA ALA A 171 -41.62 -27.42 -3.95
C ALA A 171 -40.51 -26.36 -3.74
N SER A 172 -40.73 -25.13 -4.22
CA SER A 172 -39.82 -24.02 -4.01
C SER A 172 -39.72 -23.58 -2.55
N ASP A 173 -40.80 -23.70 -1.77
CA ASP A 173 -40.79 -23.37 -0.33
C ASP A 173 -40.02 -24.43 0.46
N LEU A 174 -40.12 -25.69 0.03
CA LEU A 174 -39.35 -26.80 0.60
C LEU A 174 -37.86 -26.67 0.27
N ASP A 175 -37.51 -26.33 -0.97
CA ASP A 175 -36.12 -26.08 -1.37
C ASP A 175 -35.50 -24.91 -0.59
N ALA A 176 -36.23 -23.80 -0.44
CA ALA A 176 -35.79 -22.65 0.37
C ALA A 176 -35.68 -23.00 1.87
N ALA A 177 -36.58 -23.83 2.39
CA ALA A 177 -36.48 -24.33 3.77
C ALA A 177 -35.27 -25.23 3.97
N MET A 178 -34.90 -26.03 2.96
CA MET A 178 -33.68 -26.85 2.99
C MET A 178 -32.43 -25.99 3.08
N GLU A 179 -32.37 -24.86 2.38
CA GLU A 179 -31.24 -23.92 2.48
C GLU A 179 -31.03 -23.33 3.89
N ILE A 180 -32.02 -23.39 4.79
CA ILE A 180 -31.85 -22.98 6.19
C ILE A 180 -30.95 -23.95 6.96
N PHE A 181 -30.91 -25.24 6.58
CA PHE A 181 -30.14 -26.24 7.29
C PHE A 181 -28.62 -26.06 7.04
N PRO A 182 -27.77 -26.10 8.08
CA PRO A 182 -26.33 -25.89 7.94
C PRO A 182 -25.64 -26.78 6.90
N GLU A 183 -26.13 -28.01 6.68
CA GLU A 183 -25.60 -28.92 5.65
C GLU A 183 -25.88 -28.49 4.21
N HIS A 184 -26.93 -27.71 3.98
CA HIS A 184 -27.38 -27.30 2.64
C HIS A 184 -27.08 -25.84 2.33
N ARG A 185 -26.70 -25.04 3.33
CA ARG A 185 -26.25 -23.66 3.14
C ARG A 185 -25.04 -23.61 2.21
N GLY A 186 -25.05 -22.66 1.28
CA GLY A 186 -23.86 -22.26 0.56
C GLY A 186 -22.74 -21.91 1.56
N LYS A 187 -21.52 -22.37 1.29
CA LYS A 187 -20.35 -22.07 2.14
C LYS A 187 -19.49 -21.01 1.46
N GLN A 188 -19.03 -20.04 2.24
CA GLN A 188 -18.12 -19.01 1.77
C GLN A 188 -16.76 -19.17 2.47
N PRO A 189 -15.64 -19.02 1.75
CA PRO A 189 -14.33 -19.02 2.37
C PRO A 189 -14.19 -17.80 3.28
N ARG A 190 -13.74 -18.03 4.51
CA ARG A 190 -13.42 -17.02 5.52
C ARG A 190 -12.05 -17.30 6.11
N THR A 191 -11.33 -16.25 6.47
CA THR A 191 -10.04 -16.34 7.16
C THR A 191 -10.19 -15.79 8.57
N PHE A 192 -9.45 -16.37 9.52
CA PHE A 192 -9.50 -16.00 10.94
C PHE A 192 -8.09 -15.74 11.46
N PRO A 193 -7.43 -14.65 11.02
CA PRO A 193 -6.12 -14.28 11.54
C PRO A 193 -6.20 -13.99 13.05
N SER A 194 -5.26 -14.54 13.82
CA SER A 194 -5.17 -14.34 15.27
C SER A 194 -3.74 -14.43 15.76
N VAL A 195 -3.44 -13.73 16.85
CA VAL A 195 -2.15 -13.75 17.55
C VAL A 195 -2.31 -14.32 18.96
N THR A 196 -1.34 -15.13 19.39
CA THR A 196 -1.24 -15.64 20.77
C THR A 196 0.01 -15.03 21.41
N PRO A 197 -0.12 -13.98 22.23
CA PRO A 197 1.05 -13.37 22.87
C PRO A 197 1.58 -14.25 24.01
N ALA A 198 2.87 -14.11 24.33
CA ALA A 198 3.48 -14.77 25.49
C ALA A 198 2.81 -14.32 26.80
N GLU A 199 2.48 -13.03 26.91
CA GLU A 199 1.70 -12.49 28.02
C GLU A 199 0.35 -11.95 27.49
N PRO A 200 -0.80 -12.42 28.01
CA PRO A 200 -2.11 -11.98 27.55
C PRO A 200 -2.52 -10.63 28.13
N ARG A 201 -1.56 -9.73 28.38
CA ARG A 201 -1.79 -8.37 28.88
C ARG A 201 -1.17 -7.36 27.92
N VAL A 202 -1.89 -6.27 27.70
CA VAL A 202 -1.40 -5.12 26.92
C VAL A 202 -1.72 -3.86 27.70
N THR A 203 -0.71 -3.05 27.97
CA THR A 203 -0.89 -1.77 28.68
C THR A 203 -0.57 -0.61 27.75
N PHE A 204 -1.53 0.30 27.60
CA PHE A 204 -1.37 1.57 26.88
C PHE A 204 -0.98 2.65 27.87
N ILE A 205 0.16 3.31 27.66
CA ILE A 205 0.83 4.16 28.65
C ILE A 205 0.95 5.58 28.10
N TRP A 206 0.42 6.55 28.86
CA TRP A 206 0.58 7.98 28.61
C TRP A 206 1.41 8.63 29.72
N PRO A 207 2.28 9.61 29.39
CA PRO A 207 3.16 10.24 30.38
C PRO A 207 2.37 11.01 31.44
N GLU A 208 1.30 11.68 31.02
CA GLU A 208 0.45 12.49 31.88
C GLU A 208 -0.84 11.75 32.24
N ALA A 209 -1.28 11.93 33.49
CA ALA A 209 -2.59 11.48 33.94
C ALA A 209 -3.57 12.66 33.98
N PRO A 210 -4.86 12.44 33.70
CA PRO A 210 -5.85 13.50 33.80
C PRO A 210 -6.13 13.85 35.27
N GLU A 211 -6.91 14.92 35.49
CA GLU A 211 -7.41 15.25 36.82
C GLU A 211 -8.22 14.09 37.43
N PRO A 212 -8.29 13.98 38.78
CA PRO A 212 -8.88 12.82 39.46
C PRO A 212 -10.31 12.48 39.03
N ARG A 213 -11.12 13.49 38.69
CA ARG A 213 -12.50 13.32 38.23
C ARG A 213 -12.55 12.57 36.89
N LEU A 214 -11.77 13.01 35.91
CA LEU A 214 -11.67 12.36 34.60
C LEU A 214 -10.98 10.99 34.68
N LEU A 215 -10.02 10.83 35.59
CA LEU A 215 -9.39 9.54 35.85
C LEU A 215 -10.43 8.50 36.34
N SER A 216 -11.31 8.91 37.27
CA SER A 216 -12.40 8.06 37.75
C SER A 216 -13.37 7.70 36.62
N ALA A 217 -13.72 8.67 35.76
CA ALA A 217 -14.58 8.42 34.60
C ALA A 217 -13.95 7.42 33.60
N LEU A 218 -12.65 7.57 33.29
CA LEU A 218 -11.92 6.60 32.47
C LEU A 218 -11.90 5.21 33.11
N ALA A 219 -11.73 5.12 34.43
CA ALA A 219 -11.71 3.83 35.14
C ALA A 219 -13.07 3.12 35.08
N ARG A 220 -14.17 3.86 35.28
CA ARG A 220 -15.53 3.33 35.10
C ARG A 220 -15.74 2.83 33.68
N LEU A 221 -15.37 3.64 32.69
CA LEU A 221 -15.52 3.30 31.28
C LEU A 221 -14.71 2.05 30.89
N ALA A 222 -13.43 1.99 31.29
CA ALA A 222 -12.55 0.85 31.01
C ALA A 222 -13.08 -0.45 31.64
N SER A 223 -13.64 -0.38 32.86
CA SER A 223 -14.15 -1.55 33.58
C SER A 223 -15.35 -2.23 32.90
N ARG A 224 -16.08 -1.51 32.02
CA ARG A 224 -17.23 -2.02 31.27
C ARG A 224 -16.88 -2.45 29.85
N MET A 225 -15.62 -2.28 29.43
CA MET A 225 -15.16 -2.69 28.10
C MET A 225 -15.11 -4.22 28.00
N THR A 226 -15.84 -4.79 27.02
CA THR A 226 -16.01 -6.25 26.90
C THR A 226 -15.17 -6.89 25.80
N ARG A 227 -14.73 -6.11 24.81
CA ARG A 227 -13.96 -6.61 23.65
C ARG A 227 -12.99 -5.57 23.11
N LEU A 228 -11.90 -6.03 22.51
CA LEU A 228 -10.96 -5.19 21.77
C LEU A 228 -10.76 -5.71 20.34
N GLY A 229 -11.16 -4.92 19.35
CA GLY A 229 -11.09 -5.33 17.95
C GLY A 229 -12.27 -6.23 17.55
N HIS A 230 -12.02 -7.52 17.27
CA HIS A 230 -13.09 -8.46 16.91
C HIS A 230 -13.90 -8.87 18.16
N SER A 231 -15.19 -9.22 17.99
CA SER A 231 -16.05 -9.72 19.08
C SER A 231 -15.58 -11.03 19.73
N ALA A 232 -14.59 -11.70 19.14
CA ALA A 232 -13.99 -12.91 19.68
C ALA A 232 -12.77 -12.61 20.58
N SER A 233 -12.30 -11.36 20.61
CA SER A 233 -11.24 -10.88 21.50
C SER A 233 -11.87 -10.33 22.77
N LEU A 234 -12.34 -11.21 23.64
CA LEU A 234 -12.92 -10.84 24.93
C LEU A 234 -11.84 -10.27 25.85
N VAL A 235 -12.14 -9.15 26.51
CA VAL A 235 -11.19 -8.45 27.36
C VAL A 235 -11.79 -8.02 28.69
N ALA A 236 -10.93 -7.84 29.69
CA ALA A 236 -11.18 -7.00 30.85
C ALA A 236 -10.18 -5.85 30.82
N ALA A 237 -10.60 -4.62 31.13
CA ALA A 237 -9.70 -3.48 31.16
C ALA A 237 -9.81 -2.68 32.45
N ARG A 238 -8.69 -2.09 32.86
CA ARG A 238 -8.61 -1.25 34.06
C ARG A 238 -7.59 -0.14 33.87
N VAL A 239 -7.84 0.96 34.57
CA VAL A 239 -6.85 2.05 34.71
C VAL A 239 -5.85 1.65 35.78
N VAL A 240 -4.56 1.81 35.49
CA VAL A 240 -3.44 1.50 36.39
C VAL A 240 -2.45 2.65 36.42
N GLU A 241 -1.75 2.80 37.53
CA GLU A 241 -0.55 3.64 37.60
C GLU A 241 0.63 2.82 37.07
N SER A 242 1.11 3.16 35.87
CA SER A 242 2.06 2.31 35.16
C SER A 242 3.52 2.64 35.49
N ALA A 243 4.27 1.61 35.91
CA ALA A 243 5.74 1.54 35.89
C ALA A 243 6.25 0.50 34.88
N ALA A 244 5.37 -0.01 34.00
CA ALA A 244 5.71 -1.10 33.07
C ALA A 244 6.74 -0.65 32.03
N THR A 245 7.68 -1.55 31.71
CA THR A 245 8.66 -1.30 30.64
C THR A 245 7.96 -1.37 29.29
N SER A 246 7.91 -0.25 28.59
CA SER A 246 7.34 -0.17 27.24
C SER A 246 8.15 -0.99 26.24
N THR A 247 7.47 -1.82 25.48
CA THR A 247 8.03 -2.63 24.39
C THR A 247 7.88 -1.91 23.04
N TYR A 248 6.81 -1.13 22.86
CA TYR A 248 6.59 -0.34 21.66
C TYR A 248 6.52 1.13 22.02
N VAL A 249 7.41 1.92 21.43
CA VAL A 249 7.54 3.35 21.71
C VAL A 249 7.28 4.13 20.43
N PRO A 250 6.44 5.20 20.46
CA PRO A 250 6.27 6.09 19.33
C PRO A 250 7.63 6.66 18.91
N ASP A 251 8.03 6.38 17.68
CA ASP A 251 9.32 6.79 17.14
C ASP A 251 9.09 7.26 15.70
N PRO A 252 9.44 8.49 15.32
CA PRO A 252 9.34 8.94 13.93
C PRO A 252 10.03 8.01 12.92
N ASP A 253 11.06 7.29 13.36
CA ASP A 253 11.86 6.32 12.59
C ASP A 253 11.46 4.85 12.86
N GLY A 254 10.36 4.64 13.57
CA GLY A 254 9.85 3.32 13.93
C GLY A 254 9.39 2.48 12.73
N GLU A 255 9.63 1.17 12.79
CA GLU A 255 9.30 0.22 11.72
C GLU A 255 7.83 -0.22 11.74
N HIS A 256 7.15 -0.10 12.89
CA HIS A 256 5.76 -0.53 13.07
C HIS A 256 4.82 0.65 12.90
N LEU A 257 3.99 0.65 11.86
CA LEU A 257 3.01 1.70 11.64
C LEU A 257 1.69 1.39 12.37
N LEU A 258 1.51 1.94 13.57
CA LEU A 258 0.30 1.74 14.36
C LEU A 258 -0.76 2.82 14.08
N ARG A 259 -2.03 2.42 14.20
CA ARG A 259 -3.18 3.34 14.09
C ARG A 259 -3.41 4.01 15.43
N THR A 260 -3.43 5.33 15.45
CA THR A 260 -3.62 6.16 16.65
C THR A 260 -4.81 7.09 16.50
N VAL A 261 -5.07 7.81 17.59
CA VAL A 261 -6.10 8.84 17.70
C VAL A 261 -5.47 10.22 17.48
N THR A 262 -6.29 11.18 17.07
CA THR A 262 -5.97 12.63 17.03
C THR A 262 -7.15 13.42 17.54
N SER A 263 -6.94 14.67 17.94
CA SER A 263 -8.02 15.58 18.35
C SER A 263 -9.20 15.59 17.37
N GLY A 264 -10.43 15.64 17.90
CA GLY A 264 -11.68 15.56 17.15
C GLY A 264 -11.99 14.17 16.59
N GLN A 265 -11.44 13.11 17.19
CA GLN A 265 -11.71 11.73 16.77
C GLN A 265 -13.10 11.26 17.22
N LEU A 266 -13.51 11.60 18.44
CA LEU A 266 -14.82 11.28 18.98
C LEU A 266 -15.93 11.86 18.09
N ASP A 267 -15.86 13.15 17.78
CA ASP A 267 -16.83 13.82 16.91
C ASP A 267 -16.88 13.20 15.51
N ARG A 268 -15.72 12.80 14.97
CA ARG A 268 -15.65 12.08 13.69
C ARG A 268 -16.30 10.70 13.76
N LEU A 269 -16.16 9.98 14.87
CA LEU A 269 -16.82 8.69 15.08
C LEU A 269 -18.34 8.86 15.23
N ILE A 270 -18.79 9.89 15.96
CA ILE A 270 -20.21 10.24 16.09
C ILE A 270 -20.81 10.60 14.73
N ALA A 271 -20.14 11.49 13.97
CA ALA A 271 -20.58 11.90 12.65
C ALA A 271 -20.61 10.71 11.66
N ALA A 272 -19.57 9.86 11.68
CA ALA A 272 -19.53 8.64 10.87
C ALA A 272 -20.70 7.72 11.24
N HIS A 273 -20.95 7.51 12.53
CA HIS A 273 -22.07 6.70 13.00
C HIS A 273 -23.42 7.24 12.52
N ALA A 274 -23.65 8.55 12.67
CA ALA A 274 -24.87 9.20 12.20
C ALA A 274 -25.09 9.07 10.69
N GLN A 275 -24.00 9.11 9.91
CA GLN A 275 -24.02 8.96 8.45
C GLN A 275 -24.31 7.51 8.03
N HIS A 276 -23.54 6.54 8.54
CA HIS A 276 -23.60 5.17 8.03
C HIS A 276 -24.65 4.29 8.75
N ARG A 277 -25.03 4.64 9.99
CA ARG A 277 -26.00 3.97 10.87
C ARG A 277 -25.89 2.46 11.07
N GLY A 278 -24.89 1.78 10.52
CA GLY A 278 -24.98 0.32 10.43
C GLY A 278 -24.48 -0.25 9.11
N MET A 279 -24.72 0.46 8.02
CA MET A 279 -25.09 -0.16 6.76
C MET A 279 -24.05 -0.03 5.64
N GLU A 280 -23.08 0.88 5.76
CA GLU A 280 -22.05 1.10 4.72
C GLU A 280 -20.68 0.52 5.11
N PRO A 281 -19.81 0.18 4.14
CA PRO A 281 -18.47 -0.33 4.42
C PRO A 281 -17.64 0.70 5.20
N ARG A 282 -17.10 0.29 6.37
CA ARG A 282 -16.51 1.22 7.33
C ARG A 282 -14.99 1.13 7.38
N VAL A 283 -14.33 2.22 7.00
CA VAL A 283 -12.97 2.51 7.47
C VAL A 283 -13.13 3.54 8.59
N LEU A 284 -12.84 3.14 9.83
CA LEU A 284 -12.90 4.08 10.96
C LEU A 284 -11.79 5.14 10.80
N PRO A 285 -12.07 6.41 11.12
CA PRO A 285 -11.06 7.45 11.12
C PRO A 285 -9.89 7.03 12.02
N CYS A 286 -8.65 7.32 11.62
CA CYS A 286 -7.47 7.13 12.46
C CYS A 286 -6.31 7.97 11.92
N ALA A 287 -5.30 8.17 12.75
CA ALA A 287 -3.99 8.59 12.31
C ALA A 287 -3.03 7.41 12.28
N PHE A 288 -1.92 7.55 11.57
CA PHE A 288 -0.84 6.57 11.57
C PHE A 288 0.39 7.18 12.23
N LYS A 289 0.95 6.48 13.20
CA LYS A 289 2.21 6.86 13.87
C LYS A 289 3.18 5.68 13.79
N PRO A 290 4.44 5.92 13.43
CA PRO A 290 5.45 4.87 13.48
C PRO A 290 5.88 4.62 14.93
N TYR A 291 6.21 3.36 15.20
CA TYR A 291 6.63 2.82 16.49
C TYR A 291 7.85 1.95 16.29
N ARG A 292 8.77 2.02 17.25
CA ARG A 292 9.92 1.12 17.32
C ARG A 292 9.68 0.10 18.43
N GLU A 293 10.12 -1.13 18.20
CA GLU A 293 10.19 -2.16 19.23
C GLU A 293 11.47 -2.00 20.08
N GLY A 294 11.36 -2.18 21.38
CA GLY A 294 12.42 -2.03 22.37
C GLY A 294 12.13 -0.96 23.41
N ALA A 295 12.91 -0.98 24.49
CA ALA A 295 12.74 -0.07 25.62
C ALA A 295 12.77 1.41 25.22
N SER A 296 12.10 2.23 26.03
CA SER A 296 12.14 3.70 25.96
C SER A 296 13.53 4.21 26.33
N THR A 297 14.48 4.07 25.40
CA THR A 297 15.78 4.72 25.42
C THR A 297 15.70 5.96 24.55
N THR A 298 16.28 7.07 25.01
CA THR A 298 16.45 8.29 24.21
C THR A 298 17.11 7.92 22.88
N PRO A 299 16.45 8.06 21.73
CA PRO A 299 17.05 7.67 20.47
C PRO A 299 18.30 8.52 20.20
N HIS A 300 19.43 7.88 19.93
CA HIS A 300 20.57 8.58 19.32
C HIS A 300 20.15 8.93 17.88
N PRO A 301 20.07 10.23 17.53
CA PRO A 301 19.62 10.62 16.21
C PRO A 301 20.64 10.19 15.17
N VAL A 302 20.30 9.19 14.36
CA VAL A 302 21.12 8.78 13.21
C VAL A 302 21.07 9.90 12.16
N PRO A 303 22.22 10.41 11.67
CA PRO A 303 22.24 11.43 10.62
C PRO A 303 21.45 10.97 9.39
N ARG A 304 20.69 11.89 8.80
CA ARG A 304 19.70 11.58 7.74
C ARG A 304 19.65 12.71 6.71
N THR A 305 19.25 12.39 5.49
CA THR A 305 19.19 13.38 4.38
C THR A 305 18.11 14.45 4.59
N ASN A 306 17.93 15.41 3.70
CA ASN A 306 16.83 16.39 3.77
C ASN A 306 15.49 15.83 3.22
N LEU A 307 15.53 14.63 2.63
CA LEU A 307 14.39 13.95 2.04
C LEU A 307 13.85 12.87 2.98
N SER A 308 12.54 12.80 3.10
CA SER A 308 11.82 11.86 3.97
C SER A 308 11.93 10.40 3.51
N ASP A 309 11.87 9.48 4.46
CA ASP A 309 11.72 8.04 4.25
C ASP A 309 10.25 7.60 4.08
N ARG A 310 9.30 8.53 4.24
CA ARG A 310 7.86 8.30 4.01
C ARG A 310 7.49 8.43 2.54
N TRP A 311 7.88 7.44 1.75
CA TRP A 311 7.66 7.46 0.30
C TRP A 311 6.21 7.14 -0.06
N LEU A 312 5.72 7.74 -1.14
CA LEU A 312 4.52 7.24 -1.83
C LEU A 312 4.96 6.36 -2.99
N VAL A 313 4.75 5.04 -2.87
CA VAL A 313 5.26 4.05 -3.83
C VAL A 313 4.15 3.60 -4.78
N PHE A 314 4.49 3.44 -6.05
CA PHE A 314 3.64 2.93 -7.12
C PHE A 314 4.32 1.71 -7.76
N ALA A 315 3.76 0.53 -7.56
CA ALA A 315 4.30 -0.73 -8.07
C ALA A 315 3.86 -0.97 -9.52
N ARG A 316 4.76 -1.47 -10.37
CA ARG A 316 4.40 -1.91 -11.73
C ARG A 316 3.58 -3.19 -11.67
N THR A 317 2.38 -3.17 -12.22
CA THR A 317 1.51 -4.34 -12.32
C THR A 317 1.44 -4.91 -13.73
N SER A 318 1.52 -4.07 -14.76
CA SER A 318 1.57 -4.49 -16.17
C SER A 318 2.39 -3.54 -17.05
N GLY A 319 2.56 -3.88 -18.33
CA GLY A 319 3.36 -3.11 -19.27
C GLY A 319 4.82 -3.56 -19.39
N PRO A 320 5.64 -2.83 -20.17
CA PRO A 320 7.01 -3.25 -20.47
C PRO A 320 7.93 -3.14 -19.23
N ARG A 321 8.92 -4.02 -19.18
CA ARG A 321 10.00 -3.95 -18.18
C ARG A 321 11.10 -3.02 -18.68
N LEU A 322 10.99 -1.74 -18.35
CA LEU A 322 11.98 -0.74 -18.73
C LEU A 322 13.28 -0.90 -17.94
N PRO A 323 14.46 -0.72 -18.55
CA PRO A 323 15.73 -0.70 -17.84
C PRO A 323 15.87 0.58 -16.99
N SER A 324 16.76 0.55 -15.99
CA SER A 324 17.07 1.72 -15.16
C SER A 324 17.57 2.93 -15.96
N THR A 325 18.12 2.72 -17.15
CA THR A 325 18.54 3.80 -18.08
C THR A 325 17.37 4.66 -18.53
N SER A 326 16.12 4.18 -18.45
CA SER A 326 14.90 4.94 -18.73
C SER A 326 14.42 5.81 -17.56
N ALA A 327 15.12 5.83 -16.41
CA ALA A 327 14.65 6.48 -15.18
C ALA A 327 14.20 7.94 -15.38
N VAL A 328 15.03 8.78 -16.01
CA VAL A 328 14.71 10.20 -16.22
C VAL A 328 13.47 10.38 -17.11
N GLY A 329 13.31 9.52 -18.12
CA GLY A 329 12.13 9.55 -19.01
C GLY A 329 10.85 9.17 -18.26
N VAL A 330 10.89 8.07 -17.51
CA VAL A 330 9.76 7.59 -16.69
C VAL A 330 9.38 8.62 -15.62
N ALA A 331 10.36 9.19 -14.92
CA ALA A 331 10.12 10.22 -13.92
C ALA A 331 9.42 11.45 -14.52
N ASN A 332 9.86 11.93 -15.68
CA ASN A 332 9.23 13.04 -16.38
C ASN A 332 7.81 12.72 -16.88
N LEU A 333 7.56 11.50 -17.37
CA LEU A 333 6.22 11.08 -17.77
C LEU A 333 5.27 11.04 -16.59
N PHE A 334 5.70 10.46 -15.47
CA PHE A 334 4.91 10.44 -14.24
C PHE A 334 4.65 11.86 -13.73
N ARG A 335 5.66 12.73 -13.74
CA ARG A 335 5.54 14.15 -13.37
C ARG A 335 4.49 14.87 -14.20
N LYS A 336 4.54 14.72 -15.53
CA LYS A 336 3.55 15.32 -16.44
C LYS A 336 2.14 14.80 -16.15
N ALA A 337 1.98 13.50 -15.93
CA ALA A 337 0.69 12.90 -15.60
C ALA A 337 0.13 13.44 -14.28
N LEU A 338 0.99 13.54 -13.24
CA LEU A 338 0.63 14.09 -11.94
C LEU A 338 0.22 15.57 -12.03
N PHE A 339 0.99 16.38 -12.76
CA PHE A 339 0.73 17.82 -12.87
C PHE A 339 -0.52 18.11 -13.69
N HIS A 340 -0.76 17.35 -14.76
CA HIS A 340 -2.01 17.42 -15.51
C HIS A 340 -3.22 16.95 -14.69
N GLY A 341 -2.97 16.15 -13.65
CA GLY A 341 -3.99 15.72 -12.71
C GLY A 341 -4.33 16.70 -11.62
N SER A 342 -3.54 17.74 -11.41
CA SER A 342 -3.83 18.75 -10.40
C SER A 342 -4.70 19.87 -10.98
N LYS A 343 -5.79 20.21 -10.30
CA LYS A 343 -6.62 21.39 -10.63
C LYS A 343 -5.92 22.72 -10.37
N THR A 344 -5.00 22.73 -9.40
CA THR A 344 -4.20 23.90 -9.01
C THR A 344 -2.72 23.65 -9.29
N PRO A 345 -1.94 24.67 -9.67
CA PRO A 345 -0.49 24.52 -9.77
C PRO A 345 0.07 24.08 -8.42
N LEU A 346 0.82 22.96 -8.43
CA LEU A 346 1.44 22.45 -7.21
C LEU A 346 2.50 23.44 -6.68
N GLY A 347 2.53 23.63 -5.36
CA GLY A 347 3.50 24.51 -4.70
C GLY A 347 4.98 24.17 -4.95
N GLU A 348 5.90 25.07 -4.59
CA GLU A 348 7.35 24.93 -4.84
C GLU A 348 7.94 23.62 -4.31
N ALA A 349 7.51 23.16 -3.13
CA ALA A 349 8.01 21.93 -2.51
C ALA A 349 7.62 20.65 -3.30
N LEU A 350 6.59 20.72 -4.14
CA LEU A 350 6.13 19.60 -4.97
C LEU A 350 6.55 19.77 -6.43
N SER A 351 6.46 20.99 -6.95
CA SER A 351 6.81 21.30 -8.32
C SER A 351 8.32 21.44 -8.51
N GLY A 352 9.09 21.85 -7.51
CA GLY A 352 10.49 22.22 -7.71
C GLY A 352 10.67 23.50 -8.53
N HIS A 353 9.61 24.29 -8.67
CA HIS A 353 9.62 25.60 -9.31
C HIS A 353 9.12 26.66 -8.36
N ARG A 354 9.85 27.77 -8.27
CA ARG A 354 9.40 28.98 -7.59
C ARG A 354 8.19 29.58 -8.33
N PRO A 355 7.39 30.45 -7.70
CA PRO A 355 6.25 31.09 -8.33
C PRO A 355 6.58 31.89 -9.61
N ASP A 356 7.83 32.34 -9.75
CA ASP A 356 8.37 33.03 -10.94
C ASP A 356 8.76 32.09 -12.09
N GLY A 357 8.60 30.77 -11.92
CA GLY A 357 9.01 29.74 -12.88
C GLY A 357 10.49 29.34 -12.79
N GLY A 358 11.27 29.99 -11.91
CA GLY A 358 12.65 29.63 -11.62
C GLY A 358 12.77 28.25 -10.96
N ALA A 359 13.98 27.69 -10.97
CA ALA A 359 14.24 26.44 -10.24
C ALA A 359 14.18 26.68 -8.73
N ALA A 360 13.59 25.76 -7.98
CA ALA A 360 13.57 25.82 -6.53
C ALA A 360 15.00 25.75 -5.95
N GLU A 361 15.26 26.61 -4.97
CA GLU A 361 16.52 26.60 -4.21
C GLU A 361 16.43 25.64 -3.03
N ARG A 362 15.21 25.39 -2.53
CA ARG A 362 14.92 24.42 -1.48
C ARG A 362 14.78 23.00 -2.03
N GLU A 363 14.94 22.03 -1.14
CA GLU A 363 14.66 20.63 -1.47
C GLU A 363 13.16 20.47 -1.80
N HIS A 364 12.88 19.70 -2.85
CA HIS A 364 11.53 19.46 -3.35
C HIS A 364 11.33 17.99 -3.68
N MET A 365 10.09 17.61 -3.97
CA MET A 365 9.73 16.23 -4.27
C MET A 365 10.59 15.64 -5.40
N ALA A 366 11.21 14.49 -5.12
CA ALA A 366 11.90 13.68 -6.11
C ALA A 366 10.98 12.56 -6.62
N ILE A 367 11.00 12.34 -7.94
CA ILE A 367 10.30 11.23 -8.58
C ILE A 367 11.34 10.19 -8.96
N VAL A 368 11.33 9.06 -8.26
CA VAL A 368 12.41 8.08 -8.27
C VAL A 368 11.90 6.73 -8.78
N PRO A 369 12.16 6.37 -10.05
CA PRO A 369 11.97 5.01 -10.51
C PRO A 369 12.89 4.04 -9.75
N LEU A 370 12.32 2.96 -9.24
CA LEU A 370 12.99 2.01 -8.37
C LEU A 370 13.48 0.80 -9.18
N PRO A 371 14.80 0.62 -9.39
CA PRO A 371 15.32 -0.50 -10.16
C PRO A 371 15.40 -1.78 -9.31
N ASP A 372 15.33 -2.93 -9.97
CA ASP A 372 15.68 -4.23 -9.40
C ASP A 372 17.20 -4.37 -9.29
N VAL A 373 17.73 -4.22 -8.07
CA VAL A 373 19.17 -4.19 -7.79
C VAL A 373 19.50 -4.85 -6.45
N GLY A 374 20.74 -5.33 -6.34
CA GLY A 374 21.34 -5.80 -5.09
C GLY A 374 21.23 -7.30 -4.82
N SER A 375 20.44 -8.06 -5.58
CA SER A 375 20.44 -9.53 -5.53
C SER A 375 21.33 -10.12 -6.63
N ALA A 376 21.80 -11.35 -6.45
CA ALA A 376 22.64 -12.02 -7.47
C ALA A 376 21.97 -12.13 -8.85
N HIS A 377 20.63 -12.14 -8.90
CA HIS A 377 19.83 -12.25 -10.13
C HIS A 377 19.15 -10.94 -10.52
N SER A 378 19.51 -9.83 -9.88
CA SER A 378 18.90 -8.53 -10.18
C SER A 378 19.23 -8.09 -11.61
N HIS A 379 18.22 -7.63 -12.32
CA HIS A 379 18.31 -7.36 -13.76
C HIS A 379 18.19 -5.86 -14.12
N GLY A 380 18.12 -4.97 -13.13
CA GLY A 380 18.12 -3.51 -13.35
C GLY A 380 16.84 -2.93 -13.92
N GLY A 381 15.77 -3.73 -14.04
CA GLY A 381 14.50 -3.25 -14.57
C GLY A 381 13.73 -2.46 -13.53
N ILE A 382 12.96 -1.47 -13.98
CA ILE A 382 12.13 -0.61 -13.12
C ILE A 382 10.97 -1.45 -12.55
N LEU A 383 10.96 -1.57 -11.22
CA LEU A 383 9.93 -2.26 -10.44
C LEU A 383 8.70 -1.38 -10.20
N GLY A 384 8.90 -0.07 -10.14
CA GLY A 384 7.89 0.90 -9.78
C GLY A 384 8.50 2.30 -9.65
N ILE A 385 7.75 3.23 -9.07
CA ILE A 385 8.13 4.63 -8.87
C ILE A 385 7.86 5.00 -7.42
N ALA A 386 8.76 5.74 -6.79
CA ALA A 386 8.53 6.40 -5.51
C ALA A 386 8.46 7.91 -5.68
N LEU A 387 7.53 8.55 -4.98
CA LEU A 387 7.59 9.98 -4.68
C LEU A 387 8.27 10.12 -3.33
N VAL A 388 9.42 10.77 -3.33
CA VAL A 388 10.24 11.04 -2.15
C VAL A 388 10.08 12.51 -1.80
N LEU A 389 9.55 12.79 -0.61
CA LEU A 389 9.10 14.12 -0.20
C LEU A 389 10.17 14.82 0.66
N PRO A 390 10.24 16.16 0.65
CA PRO A 390 11.01 16.91 1.66
C PRO A 390 10.54 16.56 3.08
N ARG A 391 11.45 16.56 4.06
CA ARG A 391 11.08 16.27 5.46
C ARG A 391 10.21 17.35 6.09
N ASP A 392 10.42 18.60 5.70
CA ASP A 392 9.70 19.78 6.16
C ASP A 392 8.44 20.08 5.32
N LEU A 393 7.96 19.11 4.53
CA LEU A 393 6.75 19.27 3.73
C LEU A 393 5.54 19.55 4.63
N SER A 394 4.79 20.62 4.32
CA SER A 394 3.60 21.01 5.06
C SER A 394 2.45 20.00 4.87
N ASP A 395 1.55 19.89 5.85
CA ASP A 395 0.34 19.05 5.71
C ASP A 395 -0.58 19.55 4.59
N ALA A 396 -0.57 20.86 4.30
CA ALA A 396 -1.31 21.45 3.19
C ALA A 396 -0.78 20.97 1.83
N ASP A 397 0.53 21.04 1.60
CA ASP A 397 1.17 20.53 0.38
C ASP A 397 0.98 19.02 0.26
N ARG A 398 1.11 18.29 1.38
CA ARG A 398 0.86 16.84 1.40
C ARG A 398 -0.58 16.51 1.00
N GLY A 399 -1.56 17.26 1.52
CA GLY A 399 -2.96 17.13 1.14
C GLY A 399 -3.20 17.44 -0.34
N GLU A 400 -2.51 18.44 -0.90
CA GLU A 400 -2.56 18.78 -2.32
C GLU A 400 -1.98 17.67 -3.21
N LEU A 401 -0.84 17.11 -2.84
CA LEU A 401 -0.25 15.97 -3.53
C LEU A 401 -1.20 14.77 -3.55
N LEU A 402 -1.77 14.41 -2.40
CA LEU A 402 -2.70 13.28 -2.29
C LEU A 402 -3.97 13.50 -3.12
N ARG A 403 -4.46 14.74 -3.19
CA ARG A 403 -5.60 15.12 -4.05
C ARG A 403 -5.26 14.96 -5.53
N ALA A 404 -4.11 15.45 -5.98
CA ALA A 404 -3.66 15.32 -7.37
C ALA A 404 -3.49 13.84 -7.78
N ILE A 405 -2.96 13.01 -6.86
CA ILE A 405 -2.90 11.56 -7.05
C ILE A 405 -4.31 10.96 -7.17
N GLY A 406 -5.22 11.30 -6.26
CA GLY A 406 -6.60 10.83 -6.28
C GLY A 406 -7.35 11.21 -7.56
N GLU A 407 -7.13 12.42 -8.08
CA GLU A 407 -7.71 12.88 -9.34
C GLU A 407 -7.14 12.13 -10.55
N LEU A 408 -5.85 11.84 -10.55
CA LEU A 408 -5.21 11.00 -11.56
C LEU A 408 -5.77 9.55 -11.52
N GLU A 409 -5.89 8.95 -10.34
CA GLU A 409 -6.49 7.62 -10.13
C GLU A 409 -7.96 7.59 -10.58
N GLN A 410 -8.74 8.62 -10.25
CA GLN A 410 -10.14 8.73 -10.65
C GLN A 410 -10.31 8.85 -12.16
N ARG A 411 -9.47 9.66 -12.84
CA ARG A 411 -9.50 9.78 -14.31
C ARG A 411 -9.26 8.43 -14.97
N HIS A 412 -8.27 7.68 -14.47
CA HIS A 412 -7.98 6.36 -14.99
C HIS A 412 -9.16 5.39 -14.84
N ARG A 413 -9.84 5.39 -13.67
CA ARG A 413 -11.05 4.58 -13.46
C ARG A 413 -12.13 4.91 -14.47
N THR A 414 -12.39 6.19 -14.71
CA THR A 414 -13.39 6.64 -15.68
C THR A 414 -13.04 6.24 -17.12
N GLU A 415 -11.77 6.41 -17.53
CA GLU A 415 -11.31 6.08 -18.89
C GLU A 415 -11.34 4.58 -19.20
N LYS A 416 -11.04 3.73 -18.21
CA LYS A 416 -11.01 2.26 -18.37
C LYS A 416 -12.33 1.59 -17.97
N GLY A 417 -13.31 2.32 -17.44
CA GLY A 417 -14.61 1.80 -17.02
C GLY A 417 -14.54 0.84 -15.82
N LEU A 418 -13.61 1.09 -14.89
CA LEU A 418 -13.39 0.25 -13.70
C LEU A 418 -14.41 0.55 -12.58
N ALA A 419 -14.71 -0.44 -11.74
CA ALA A 419 -15.63 -0.26 -10.61
C ALA A 419 -14.98 0.57 -9.49
N ALA A 420 -15.81 1.15 -8.61
CA ALA A 420 -15.32 1.95 -7.48
C ALA A 420 -14.48 1.14 -6.48
N ASP A 421 -14.68 -0.18 -6.45
CA ASP A 421 -14.07 -1.10 -5.49
C ASP A 421 -12.72 -1.67 -5.96
N ASP A 422 -12.31 -1.41 -7.22
CA ASP A 422 -11.02 -1.87 -7.76
C ASP A 422 -9.86 -1.02 -7.22
N ALA A 423 -8.71 -1.66 -6.99
CA ALA A 423 -7.49 -0.96 -6.60
C ALA A 423 -7.14 0.09 -7.67
N PRO A 424 -6.90 1.36 -7.28
CA PRO A 424 -6.70 2.42 -8.25
C PRO A 424 -5.38 2.23 -9.01
N ALA A 425 -5.50 1.83 -10.27
CA ALA A 425 -4.39 1.76 -11.20
C ALA A 425 -4.16 3.11 -11.90
N LEU A 426 -2.95 3.28 -12.42
CA LEU A 426 -2.47 4.44 -13.17
C LEU A 426 -1.81 3.95 -14.44
N THR A 427 -2.18 4.50 -15.60
CA THR A 427 -1.48 4.20 -16.86
C THR A 427 -0.62 5.38 -17.30
N LEU A 428 0.66 5.12 -17.56
CA LEU A 428 1.54 6.03 -18.29
C LEU A 428 1.62 5.60 -19.75
N LEU A 429 1.31 6.53 -20.66
CA LEU A 429 1.46 6.33 -22.10
C LEU A 429 2.91 6.61 -22.51
N MET A 430 3.58 5.63 -23.14
CA MET A 430 5.00 5.71 -23.47
C MET A 430 5.26 5.65 -24.99
N GLY A 431 4.29 6.12 -25.78
CA GLY A 431 4.36 6.09 -27.24
C GLY A 431 4.48 4.66 -27.76
N GLU A 432 5.46 4.40 -28.62
CA GLU A 432 5.71 3.07 -29.21
C GLU A 432 6.10 2.00 -28.18
N ALA A 433 6.59 2.39 -27.00
CA ALA A 433 6.90 1.46 -25.93
C ALA A 433 5.65 0.88 -25.22
N GLY A 434 4.46 1.40 -25.53
CA GLY A 434 3.18 0.91 -25.01
C GLY A 434 2.73 1.60 -23.72
N GLU A 435 1.85 0.92 -22.98
CA GLU A 435 1.27 1.40 -21.73
C GLU A 435 1.98 0.76 -20.52
N LEU A 436 2.38 1.58 -19.55
CA LEU A 436 2.87 1.12 -18.25
C LEU A 436 1.78 1.30 -17.21
N THR A 437 1.36 0.20 -16.57
CA THR A 437 0.37 0.26 -15.48
C THR A 437 1.07 0.18 -14.14
N LEU A 438 0.73 1.12 -13.28
CA LEU A 438 1.23 1.27 -11.92
C LEU A 438 0.05 1.25 -10.95
N GLU A 439 0.22 0.63 -9.80
CA GLU A 439 -0.75 0.70 -8.70
C GLU A 439 -0.07 1.28 -7.47
N ARG A 440 -0.75 2.20 -6.80
CA ARG A 440 -0.22 2.77 -5.56
C ARG A 440 -0.17 1.69 -4.48
N VAL A 441 0.97 1.55 -3.84
CA VAL A 441 1.12 0.77 -2.61
C VAL A 441 0.53 1.62 -1.49
N VAL A 442 -0.77 1.46 -1.26
CA VAL A 442 -1.51 2.26 -0.27
C VAL A 442 -1.23 1.76 1.14
N TRP A 443 -1.02 0.45 1.30
CA TRP A 443 -1.03 -0.19 2.61
C TRP A 443 0.04 -1.27 2.77
N GLY A 444 0.72 -1.29 3.92
CA GLY A 444 1.75 -2.28 4.26
C GLY A 444 3.03 -2.18 3.45
N GLU A 445 3.96 -3.10 3.74
CA GLU A 445 5.14 -3.30 2.91
C GLU A 445 4.82 -4.15 1.69
N HIS A 446 5.23 -3.70 0.51
CA HIS A 446 5.08 -4.50 -0.70
C HIS A 446 6.00 -5.74 -0.66
N LYS A 447 5.51 -6.91 -1.10
CA LYS A 447 6.29 -8.17 -1.06
C LYS A 447 7.69 -8.05 -1.69
N THR A 448 7.81 -7.31 -2.78
CA THR A 448 9.10 -7.01 -3.45
C THR A 448 9.92 -6.01 -2.64
N ARG A 449 11.07 -6.46 -2.12
CA ARG A 449 11.97 -5.64 -1.28
C ARG A 449 12.35 -4.29 -1.91
N GLY A 450 12.66 -4.25 -3.21
CA GLY A 450 13.02 -3.00 -3.91
C GLY A 450 11.94 -1.90 -3.91
N LEU A 451 10.69 -2.25 -3.61
CA LEU A 451 9.57 -1.30 -3.48
C LEU A 451 9.33 -0.87 -2.02
N ARG A 452 10.09 -1.38 -1.05
CA ARG A 452 9.99 -1.02 0.37
C ARG A 452 10.94 0.14 0.69
N PRO A 453 10.49 1.23 1.33
CA PRO A 453 11.38 2.32 1.75
C PRO A 453 12.54 1.84 2.64
N GLY A 454 12.32 0.88 3.54
CA GLY A 454 13.36 0.31 4.41
C GLY A 454 14.59 -0.22 3.66
N THR A 455 14.40 -0.74 2.44
CA THR A 455 15.50 -1.19 1.56
C THR A 455 16.49 -0.08 1.20
N TRP A 456 16.03 1.17 1.21
CA TRP A 456 16.77 2.35 0.77
C TRP A 456 17.08 3.32 1.91
N CYS A 457 16.38 3.23 3.03
CA CYS A 457 16.44 4.19 4.12
C CYS A 457 17.04 3.64 5.43
N GLN A 458 17.29 2.32 5.52
CA GLN A 458 17.87 1.71 6.71
C GLN A 458 19.21 2.37 7.12
N PRO A 459 19.46 2.59 8.43
CA PRO A 459 20.75 3.06 8.94
C PRO A 459 21.88 2.17 8.48
N TRP A 460 22.87 2.73 7.80
CA TRP A 460 24.01 1.95 7.35
C TRP A 460 25.27 2.78 7.09
N HIS A 461 26.43 2.12 7.12
CA HIS A 461 27.73 2.77 6.93
C HIS A 461 28.16 2.85 5.46
N SER A 462 27.85 1.84 4.65
CA SER A 462 28.39 1.68 3.29
C SER A 462 27.32 1.73 2.22
N TRP A 463 27.42 2.68 1.30
CA TRP A 463 26.41 2.95 0.28
C TRP A 463 27.03 2.89 -1.12
N ALA A 464 26.23 2.54 -2.12
CA ALA A 464 26.63 2.62 -3.52
C ALA A 464 25.50 3.14 -4.39
N THR A 465 25.85 3.88 -5.43
CA THR A 465 24.86 4.39 -6.39
C THR A 465 24.37 3.27 -7.30
N VAL A 466 23.05 3.19 -7.48
CA VAL A 466 22.36 2.24 -8.37
C VAL A 466 21.83 2.91 -9.64
N THR A 467 21.70 4.24 -9.62
CA THR A 467 21.63 5.10 -10.81
C THR A 467 22.75 6.13 -10.73
N PRO A 468 23.37 6.51 -11.86
CA PRO A 468 24.57 7.34 -11.83
C PRO A 468 24.26 8.74 -11.31
N ILE A 469 25.23 9.35 -10.65
CA ILE A 469 25.21 10.74 -10.21
C ILE A 469 25.49 11.62 -11.43
N ALA A 470 24.60 12.57 -11.71
CA ALA A 470 24.89 13.66 -12.64
C ALA A 470 25.63 14.76 -11.88
N LEU A 471 26.93 14.92 -12.14
CA LEU A 471 27.76 15.87 -11.42
C LEU A 471 27.34 17.33 -11.71
N ASP A 472 27.34 18.15 -10.67
CA ASP A 472 26.89 19.56 -10.75
C ASP A 472 27.85 20.44 -11.55
N ARG A 473 29.11 20.01 -11.70
CA ARG A 473 30.13 20.63 -12.56
C ARG A 473 30.88 19.55 -13.34
N ASN A 474 31.59 19.94 -14.38
CA ASN A 474 32.44 19.02 -15.14
C ASN A 474 33.76 18.82 -14.39
N PRO A 475 34.11 17.58 -13.96
CA PRO A 475 35.35 17.31 -13.27
C PRO A 475 36.59 17.28 -14.19
N GLY A 476 36.42 17.39 -15.51
CA GLY A 476 37.45 17.09 -16.49
C GLY A 476 37.24 15.72 -17.13
N ASP A 477 38.25 15.24 -17.87
CA ASP A 477 38.15 13.97 -18.59
C ASP A 477 38.60 12.77 -17.73
N LEU A 478 37.63 11.96 -17.31
CA LEU A 478 37.85 10.72 -16.55
C LEU A 478 38.45 9.59 -17.41
N HIS A 479 38.64 9.82 -18.70
CA HIS A 479 39.23 8.90 -19.66
C HIS A 479 40.51 9.46 -20.30
N ASP A 480 41.07 10.57 -19.78
CA ASP A 480 42.30 11.15 -20.32
C ASP A 480 43.44 10.13 -20.33
N ASP A 481 44.16 10.03 -21.46
CA ASP A 481 45.30 9.13 -21.60
C ASP A 481 46.42 9.50 -20.61
N ASN A 482 46.58 10.79 -20.28
CA ASN A 482 47.56 11.26 -19.32
C ASN A 482 47.14 10.89 -17.88
N PRO A 483 47.92 10.04 -17.17
CA PRO A 483 47.57 9.60 -15.82
C PRO A 483 47.38 10.74 -14.82
N ALA A 484 48.19 11.80 -14.89
CA ALA A 484 48.11 12.93 -13.95
C ALA A 484 46.90 13.83 -14.21
N ARG A 485 46.41 13.94 -15.46
CA ARG A 485 45.16 14.66 -15.76
C ARG A 485 43.95 13.83 -15.36
N ARG A 486 43.99 12.53 -15.64
CA ARG A 486 42.96 11.58 -15.21
C ARG A 486 42.80 11.55 -13.69
N ALA A 487 43.90 11.43 -12.93
CA ALA A 487 43.88 11.44 -11.46
C ALA A 487 43.24 12.73 -10.91
N ARG A 488 43.62 13.90 -11.43
CA ARG A 488 42.99 15.18 -11.07
C ARG A 488 41.49 15.22 -11.37
N ALA A 489 41.04 14.62 -12.48
CA ALA A 489 39.62 14.52 -12.78
C ALA A 489 38.86 13.61 -11.79
N PHE A 490 39.49 12.53 -11.31
CA PHE A 490 38.92 11.69 -10.26
C PHE A 490 38.88 12.39 -8.90
N GLU A 491 39.90 13.17 -8.54
CA GLU A 491 39.92 14.00 -7.33
C GLU A 491 38.79 15.05 -7.36
N GLU A 492 38.65 15.80 -8.46
CA GLU A 492 37.57 16.79 -8.61
C GLU A 492 36.19 16.10 -8.60
N ALA A 493 36.02 14.96 -9.28
CA ALA A 493 34.77 14.20 -9.23
C ALA A 493 34.44 13.75 -7.79
N THR A 494 35.44 13.33 -7.02
CA THR A 494 35.31 12.93 -5.62
C THR A 494 34.83 14.09 -4.76
N GLU A 495 35.41 15.28 -4.91
CA GLU A 495 34.96 16.47 -4.18
C GLU A 495 33.57 16.96 -4.58
N LEU A 496 33.20 16.81 -5.86
CA LEU A 496 31.85 17.10 -6.32
C LEU A 496 30.82 16.15 -5.68
N VAL A 497 31.15 14.86 -5.54
CA VAL A 497 30.32 13.88 -4.82
C VAL A 497 30.26 14.21 -3.33
N ALA A 498 31.39 14.51 -2.68
CA ALA A 498 31.43 14.90 -1.27
C ALA A 498 30.56 16.14 -1.00
N SER A 499 30.64 17.13 -1.88
CA SER A 499 29.83 18.34 -1.82
C SER A 499 28.33 18.05 -2.03
N ALA A 500 27.99 17.09 -2.89
CA ALA A 500 26.60 16.65 -3.07
C ALA A 500 26.06 15.94 -1.83
N VAL A 501 26.89 15.15 -1.12
CA VAL A 501 26.52 14.52 0.16
C VAL A 501 26.28 15.58 1.24
N ARG A 502 27.15 16.59 1.37
CA ARG A 502 26.94 17.69 2.32
C ARG A 502 25.64 18.47 2.04
N ARG A 503 25.36 18.77 0.76
CA ARG A 503 24.11 19.44 0.36
C ARG A 503 22.86 18.63 0.66
N SER A 504 22.94 17.30 0.68
CA SER A 504 21.80 16.45 1.01
C SER A 504 21.51 16.37 2.52
N GLY A 505 22.31 17.03 3.37
CA GLY A 505 22.12 17.07 4.82
C GLY A 505 22.93 16.01 5.60
N LEU A 506 23.77 15.23 4.91
CA LEU A 506 24.58 14.17 5.54
C LEU A 506 25.97 14.67 5.97
N PRO A 507 26.59 14.00 6.97
CA PRO A 507 28.00 14.25 7.30
C PRO A 507 28.91 13.92 6.11
N ALA A 508 30.12 14.47 6.12
CA ALA A 508 31.13 14.11 5.12
C ALA A 508 31.44 12.60 5.21
N PRO A 509 31.45 11.86 4.08
CA PRO A 509 31.86 10.47 4.08
C PRO A 509 33.32 10.33 4.53
N ALA A 510 33.63 9.28 5.29
CA ALA A 510 34.98 8.89 5.66
C ALA A 510 35.81 8.42 4.44
N ALA A 511 35.15 7.84 3.44
CA ALA A 511 35.75 7.52 2.15
C ALA A 511 34.73 7.60 1.01
N ILE A 512 35.20 8.01 -0.15
CA ILE A 512 34.45 8.05 -1.41
C ILE A 512 35.31 7.39 -2.48
N ASP A 513 34.72 6.52 -3.27
CA ASP A 513 35.35 5.89 -4.43
C ASP A 513 34.46 6.13 -5.65
N VAL A 514 34.94 6.95 -6.58
CA VAL A 514 34.25 7.28 -7.83
C VAL A 514 34.58 6.22 -8.86
N VAL A 515 33.55 5.54 -9.37
CA VAL A 515 33.71 4.43 -10.30
C VAL A 515 32.98 4.69 -11.62
N ARG A 516 33.63 4.29 -12.72
CA ARG A 516 33.11 4.43 -14.09
C ARG A 516 32.22 3.26 -14.54
N SER A 517 31.99 2.28 -13.67
CA SER A 517 31.27 1.05 -13.98
C SER A 517 30.23 0.72 -12.90
N CYS A 518 29.52 -0.39 -13.09
CA CYS A 518 28.49 -0.87 -12.18
C CYS A 518 29.08 -1.27 -10.82
N VAL A 519 28.37 -0.91 -9.75
CA VAL A 519 28.83 -1.10 -8.36
C VAL A 519 28.06 -2.20 -7.64
N VAL A 520 26.84 -2.47 -8.12
CA VAL A 520 25.86 -3.36 -7.51
C VAL A 520 25.25 -4.24 -8.61
N PRO A 521 24.95 -5.53 -8.35
CA PRO A 521 24.20 -6.36 -9.28
C PRO A 521 22.89 -5.69 -9.75
N GLY A 522 22.62 -5.74 -11.04
CA GLY A 522 21.48 -5.06 -11.68
C GLY A 522 21.72 -3.59 -12.04
N THR A 523 22.84 -2.98 -11.64
CA THR A 523 23.16 -1.61 -12.08
C THR A 523 23.66 -1.57 -13.52
N MET A 524 23.33 -0.51 -14.27
CA MET A 524 23.76 -0.26 -15.65
C MET A 524 24.94 0.72 -15.70
N LYS A 525 25.78 0.68 -16.75
CA LYS A 525 26.95 1.57 -16.82
C LYS A 525 26.53 3.01 -17.06
N PRO A 526 27.25 4.03 -16.55
CA PRO A 526 26.89 5.43 -16.76
C PRO A 526 26.76 5.82 -18.24
N LYS A 527 27.58 5.24 -19.11
CA LYS A 527 27.55 5.46 -20.57
C LYS A 527 26.26 4.96 -21.26
N ASP A 528 25.53 4.04 -20.63
CA ASP A 528 24.30 3.47 -21.18
C ASP A 528 23.08 4.35 -20.82
N PHE A 529 23.25 5.30 -19.89
CA PHE A 529 22.21 6.28 -19.58
C PHE A 529 22.17 7.38 -20.65
N PRO A 530 20.98 7.89 -21.01
CA PRO A 530 20.86 9.04 -21.87
C PRO A 530 21.58 10.26 -21.32
N ARG A 531 21.93 11.20 -22.21
CA ARG A 531 22.44 12.53 -21.82
C ARG A 531 21.57 13.17 -20.74
N PHE A 532 22.20 13.83 -19.79
CA PHE A 532 21.51 14.64 -18.78
C PHE A 532 22.06 16.07 -18.75
N PRO A 533 21.21 17.11 -18.79
CA PRO A 533 19.77 17.06 -19.04
C PRO A 533 19.43 16.47 -20.42
N ILE A 534 18.23 15.91 -20.56
CA ILE A 534 17.74 15.37 -21.85
C ILE A 534 17.74 16.47 -22.92
N SER A 535 17.38 17.68 -22.52
CA SER A 535 17.30 18.85 -23.41
C SER A 535 18.68 19.24 -23.95
N ARG A 536 18.73 19.62 -25.24
CA ARG A 536 19.96 19.93 -25.98
C ARG A 536 20.49 21.35 -25.77
N ASP A 537 19.65 22.23 -25.24
CA ASP A 537 19.95 23.62 -24.89
C ASP A 537 20.93 23.76 -23.71
N ARG A 538 21.06 22.72 -22.88
CA ARG A 538 21.91 22.72 -21.69
C ARG A 538 23.17 21.86 -21.87
N PRO A 539 24.28 22.23 -21.22
CA PRO A 539 25.51 21.43 -21.25
C PRO A 539 25.26 20.05 -20.64
N GLN A 540 25.81 19.03 -21.30
CA GLN A 540 25.74 17.65 -20.81
C GLN A 540 26.58 17.51 -19.53
N ARG A 541 25.97 16.88 -18.52
CA ARG A 541 26.63 16.54 -17.26
C ARG A 541 27.37 15.22 -17.39
N VAL A 542 28.52 15.12 -16.71
CA VAL A 542 29.26 13.87 -16.54
C VAL A 542 28.51 12.97 -15.56
N LEU A 543 28.32 11.71 -15.95
CA LEU A 543 27.63 10.70 -15.16
C LEU A 543 28.64 9.73 -14.56
N VAL A 544 28.60 9.55 -13.24
CA VAL A 544 29.50 8.62 -12.53
C VAL A 544 28.74 7.77 -11.52
N HIS A 545 29.28 6.60 -11.19
CA HIS A 545 28.87 5.87 -10.00
C HIS A 545 29.83 6.18 -8.83
N ALA A 546 29.38 5.92 -7.61
CA ALA A 546 30.20 6.13 -6.42
C ALA A 546 29.89 5.08 -5.34
N ARG A 547 30.91 4.73 -4.56
CA ARG A 547 30.79 4.06 -3.25
C ARG A 547 31.09 5.08 -2.16
N LEU A 548 30.29 5.06 -1.11
CA LEU A 548 30.39 5.98 0.02
C LEU A 548 30.53 5.16 1.31
N VAL A 549 31.46 5.54 2.18
CA VAL A 549 31.60 4.97 3.52
C VAL A 549 31.54 6.10 4.52
N PHE A 550 30.65 5.98 5.51
CA PHE A 550 30.49 6.93 6.61
C PHE A 550 31.12 6.38 7.89
N ALA A 551 31.61 7.27 8.75
CA ALA A 551 32.18 6.90 10.05
C ALA A 551 31.12 6.35 11.01
N GLU A 552 29.92 6.94 10.97
CA GLU A 552 28.74 6.51 11.71
C GLU A 552 27.65 6.06 10.71
N PRO A 553 26.69 5.21 11.12
CA PRO A 553 25.56 4.87 10.27
C PRO A 553 24.82 6.14 9.85
N VAL A 554 24.37 6.19 8.59
CA VAL A 554 23.47 7.25 8.11
C VAL A 554 22.20 6.65 7.55
N ARG A 555 21.08 7.38 7.61
CA ARG A 555 19.80 6.97 7.02
C ARG A 555 19.60 7.63 5.64
N GLY A 556 19.10 6.83 4.69
CA GLY A 556 18.63 7.30 3.39
C GLY A 556 17.25 7.97 3.48
N PRO A 557 16.62 8.32 2.33
CA PRO A 557 17.11 8.13 0.96
C PRO A 557 18.33 8.98 0.64
N ILE A 558 19.36 8.40 0.02
CA ILE A 558 20.50 9.17 -0.52
C ILE A 558 20.31 9.34 -2.04
N LEU A 559 19.97 10.56 -2.45
CA LEU A 559 19.85 10.99 -3.85
C LEU A 559 20.84 12.12 -4.11
N LEU A 560 21.76 11.96 -5.08
CA LEU A 560 22.88 12.87 -5.28
C LEU A 560 22.93 13.51 -6.67
N GLY A 561 23.45 14.74 -6.72
CA GLY A 561 23.73 15.48 -7.96
C GLY A 561 22.53 16.17 -8.59
N ALA A 562 22.75 16.69 -9.79
CA ALA A 562 21.80 17.53 -10.53
C ALA A 562 20.54 16.77 -11.00
N GLY A 563 20.60 15.44 -11.08
CA GLY A 563 19.50 14.59 -11.51
C GLY A 563 18.70 13.94 -10.37
N ARG A 564 18.98 14.31 -9.11
CA ARG A 564 18.39 13.66 -7.92
C ARG A 564 16.86 13.66 -7.89
N TYR A 565 16.22 14.69 -8.45
CA TYR A 565 14.76 14.81 -8.49
C TYR A 565 14.08 14.03 -9.62
N LEU A 566 14.86 13.43 -10.52
CA LEU A 566 14.38 12.68 -11.70
C LEU A 566 14.91 11.23 -11.73
N GLY A 567 15.31 10.70 -10.58
CA GLY A 567 15.71 9.29 -10.43
C GLY A 567 17.18 8.97 -10.73
N LEU A 568 18.03 9.98 -10.93
CA LEU A 568 19.49 9.78 -10.97
C LEU A 568 20.10 9.95 -9.57
N GLY A 569 21.31 9.41 -9.38
CA GLY A 569 22.06 9.49 -8.13
C GLY A 569 21.44 8.75 -6.94
N LEU A 570 20.53 7.80 -7.18
CA LEU A 570 19.94 6.96 -6.14
C LEU A 570 21.00 6.01 -5.58
N CYS A 571 21.17 5.98 -4.26
CA CYS A 571 22.04 5.03 -3.60
C CYS A 571 21.27 3.94 -2.86
N ARG A 572 21.94 2.82 -2.65
CA ARG A 572 21.48 1.67 -1.88
C ARG A 572 22.53 1.31 -0.82
N PRO A 573 22.10 0.90 0.39
CA PRO A 573 23.02 0.32 1.38
C PRO A 573 23.59 -1.00 0.87
N LEU A 574 24.89 -1.20 1.05
CA LEU A 574 25.61 -2.41 0.67
C LEU A 574 25.50 -3.46 1.78
N TRP A 575 25.19 -4.70 1.43
CA TRP A 575 25.04 -5.78 2.41
C TRP A 575 26.32 -6.05 3.22
N ARG A 576 27.50 -5.79 2.63
CA ARG A 576 28.79 -5.85 3.31
C ARG A 576 29.19 -4.44 3.74
N GLN A 577 29.54 -4.29 5.02
CA GLN A 577 30.22 -3.10 5.50
C GLN A 577 31.64 -3.07 4.94
N ILE A 578 31.93 -2.02 4.17
CA ILE A 578 33.25 -1.77 3.59
C ILE A 578 33.98 -0.82 4.54
N GLN A 579 35.16 -1.22 4.99
CA GLN A 579 36.00 -0.36 5.81
C GLN A 579 36.65 0.73 4.94
N PRO A 580 36.86 1.96 5.43
CA PRO A 580 37.45 3.05 4.64
C PRO A 580 38.77 2.66 3.94
N GLY A 581 39.62 1.86 4.59
CA GLY A 581 40.87 1.37 4.02
C GLY A 581 40.73 0.36 2.87
N GLU A 582 39.62 -0.40 2.80
CA GLU A 582 39.38 -1.38 1.73
C GLU A 582 39.08 -0.71 0.38
N LEU A 583 38.55 0.52 0.38
CA LEU A 583 38.32 1.29 -0.85
C LEU A 583 39.65 1.77 -1.46
N ARG A 584 40.57 2.28 -0.62
CA ARG A 584 41.89 2.77 -1.05
C ARG A 584 42.75 1.65 -1.64
N ALA A 585 42.71 0.45 -1.06
CA ALA A 585 43.46 -0.71 -1.58
C ALA A 585 42.94 -1.20 -2.96
N ARG A 586 41.68 -0.92 -3.30
CA ARG A 586 41.10 -1.30 -4.61
C ARG A 586 41.54 -0.37 -5.73
N GLU A 587 41.77 0.92 -5.47
CA GLU A 587 42.35 1.86 -6.44
C GLU A 587 43.70 1.33 -6.96
N GLU A 588 44.62 0.98 -6.05
CA GLU A 588 45.95 0.45 -6.37
C GLU A 588 45.92 -0.89 -7.13
N SER A 589 44.95 -1.77 -6.83
CA SER A 589 44.80 -3.05 -7.54
C SER A 589 44.18 -2.89 -8.93
N SER A 590 43.27 -1.92 -9.09
CA SER A 590 42.59 -1.67 -10.36
C SER A 590 43.53 -1.04 -11.38
N GLU A 591 44.44 -0.16 -10.94
CA GLU A 591 45.48 0.43 -11.77
C GLU A 591 46.43 -0.64 -12.32
N LYS A 592 46.92 -1.54 -11.46
CA LYS A 592 47.78 -2.67 -11.88
C LYS A 592 47.11 -3.58 -12.90
N SER A 593 45.84 -3.93 -12.68
CA SER A 593 45.08 -4.79 -13.61
C SER A 593 44.79 -4.11 -14.97
N SER A 594 44.65 -2.77 -14.99
CA SER A 594 44.42 -2.01 -16.21
C SER A 594 45.70 -1.78 -17.05
N GLU A 595 46.86 -1.61 -16.40
CA GLU A 595 48.16 -1.53 -17.08
C GLU A 595 48.62 -2.88 -17.67
N GLU A 596 48.19 -4.00 -17.07
CA GLU A 596 48.49 -5.34 -17.56
C GLU A 596 47.57 -5.74 -18.73
N ALA A 597 46.31 -5.28 -18.73
CA ALA A 597 45.39 -5.44 -19.85
C ALA A 597 45.79 -4.62 -21.08
N ALA A 598 46.30 -3.39 -20.89
CA ALA A 598 46.74 -2.52 -21.99
C ALA A 598 48.02 -3.01 -22.71
N ARG A 599 48.82 -3.87 -22.07
CA ARG A 599 50.01 -4.48 -22.69
C ARG A 599 49.71 -5.68 -23.59
N ASN A 600 48.51 -6.27 -23.48
CA ASN A 600 48.17 -7.54 -24.12
C ASN A 600 47.11 -7.43 -25.24
N GLU A 601 46.78 -6.24 -25.73
CA GLU A 601 45.95 -6.10 -26.95
C GLU A 601 46.82 -6.19 -28.23
N PRO A 602 46.54 -7.14 -29.16
CA PRO A 602 47.22 -7.18 -30.45
C PRO A 602 46.64 -6.10 -31.40
N PRO A 603 47.45 -5.54 -32.32
CA PRO A 603 47.02 -4.43 -33.18
C PRO A 603 45.95 -4.87 -34.19
N SER A 604 44.86 -4.09 -34.25
CA SER A 604 43.72 -4.27 -35.14
C SER A 604 44.09 -4.09 -36.62
N ALA A 605 43.77 -5.07 -37.46
CA ALA A 605 43.91 -4.98 -38.92
C ALA A 605 42.85 -4.03 -39.55
N PRO A 606 43.16 -3.35 -40.68
CA PRO A 606 42.28 -2.32 -41.24
C PRO A 606 41.12 -2.91 -42.06
N LEU A 607 39.92 -2.32 -41.91
CA LEU A 607 38.69 -2.68 -42.62
C LEU A 607 38.71 -2.18 -44.09
N LEU A 608 38.59 -3.12 -45.04
CA LEU A 608 38.31 -2.83 -46.44
C LEU A 608 36.81 -2.59 -46.66
N ARG A 609 36.49 -1.48 -47.36
CA ARG A 609 35.16 -1.16 -47.89
C ARG A 609 34.85 -2.05 -49.09
N GLY A 610 33.64 -2.59 -49.15
CA GLY A 610 33.08 -3.27 -50.32
C GLY A 610 31.55 -3.18 -50.33
N VAL A 611 31.01 -2.71 -51.44
CA VAL A 611 29.59 -2.42 -51.72
C VAL A 611 28.95 -3.65 -52.39
N LEU A 612 27.68 -3.96 -52.07
CA LEU A 612 26.53 -4.30 -52.99
C LEU A 612 25.44 -5.16 -52.30
N PRO A 613 24.20 -5.24 -52.86
CA PRO A 613 22.94 -5.17 -52.10
C PRO A 613 22.04 -6.42 -52.20
N GLY A 614 20.99 -6.41 -51.37
CA GLY A 614 19.69 -6.99 -51.70
C GLY A 614 19.44 -8.46 -51.32
N GLY A 615 18.25 -8.72 -50.77
CA GLY A 615 17.59 -10.02 -50.87
C GLY A 615 17.37 -10.80 -49.56
N ALA A 616 16.10 -10.85 -49.17
CA ALA A 616 15.40 -11.97 -48.54
C ALA A 616 16.04 -12.73 -47.35
N TRP A 617 15.39 -12.59 -46.20
CA TRP A 617 15.53 -13.51 -45.06
C TRP A 617 14.82 -14.85 -45.34
N PRO A 618 15.45 -16.00 -45.05
CA PRO A 618 14.72 -17.21 -44.73
C PRO A 618 14.75 -17.52 -43.23
N ARG A 619 13.66 -18.16 -42.81
CA ARG A 619 13.35 -18.68 -41.49
C ARG A 619 14.35 -19.73 -40.99
N ALA A 620 14.50 -19.74 -39.66
CA ALA A 620 14.63 -20.88 -38.74
C ALA A 620 15.24 -22.19 -39.27
N VAL A 621 16.38 -22.57 -38.68
CA VAL A 621 16.80 -23.97 -38.55
C VAL A 621 17.10 -24.24 -37.08
N SER A 622 16.35 -25.17 -36.52
CA SER A 622 16.66 -25.88 -35.27
C SER A 622 17.77 -26.90 -35.56
N LEU A 623 18.74 -27.01 -34.66
CA LEU A 623 19.56 -28.22 -34.54
C LEU A 623 19.88 -28.47 -33.06
N ALA A 624 19.46 -29.65 -32.61
CA ALA A 624 19.82 -30.28 -31.37
C ALA A 624 21.16 -30.99 -31.50
N GLY A 625 21.84 -31.17 -30.36
CA GLY A 625 22.70 -32.34 -30.10
C GLY A 625 24.19 -32.07 -30.01
N ALA A 626 24.73 -32.14 -28.79
CA ALA A 626 25.88 -32.99 -28.46
C ALA A 626 26.04 -33.07 -26.93
N ALA A 627 25.77 -34.25 -26.39
CA ALA A 627 26.15 -34.64 -25.04
C ALA A 627 27.65 -35.01 -25.03
N GLY A 628 28.37 -34.58 -24.00
CA GLY A 628 29.75 -34.97 -23.71
C GLY A 628 29.88 -35.32 -22.23
N GLN A 629 30.45 -36.49 -21.98
CA GLN A 629 30.41 -37.28 -20.76
C GLN A 629 31.28 -36.76 -19.59
N ALA A 630 30.91 -37.30 -18.42
CA ALA A 630 31.53 -37.14 -17.12
C ALA A 630 32.98 -37.66 -17.03
N GLY A 631 33.77 -37.01 -16.18
CA GLY A 631 35.03 -37.50 -15.60
C GLY A 631 35.00 -37.28 -14.08
N ALA A 632 35.45 -38.29 -13.33
CA ALA A 632 35.19 -38.49 -11.90
C ALA A 632 36.29 -37.97 -10.95
N GLY A 633 35.87 -37.55 -9.75
CA GLY A 633 36.54 -37.63 -8.43
C GLY A 633 37.81 -36.79 -8.18
N PRO A 634 38.29 -36.64 -6.91
CA PRO A 634 37.82 -37.15 -5.60
C PRO A 634 37.34 -35.98 -4.68
N GLY A 635 36.65 -36.11 -3.54
CA GLY A 635 36.65 -37.10 -2.46
C GLY A 635 37.22 -36.43 -1.19
N LEU A 636 36.37 -36.09 -0.20
CA LEU A 636 36.80 -35.78 1.18
C LEU A 636 35.65 -36.03 2.17
N ALA A 637 36.02 -36.74 3.22
CA ALA A 637 35.20 -37.46 4.18
C ALA A 637 34.55 -36.57 5.25
N ARG A 638 33.43 -37.04 5.81
CA ARG A 638 33.03 -36.73 7.20
C ARG A 638 32.71 -38.02 7.93
N SER A 639 33.33 -38.13 9.10
CA SER A 639 33.35 -39.21 10.06
C SER A 639 32.01 -39.41 10.76
N ALA A 640 31.63 -40.67 10.93
CA ALA A 640 30.67 -41.13 11.92
C ALA A 640 31.40 -41.49 13.22
N GLY A 641 30.75 -41.24 14.35
CA GLY A 641 31.11 -41.78 15.67
C GLY A 641 29.82 -42.15 16.40
N SER A 642 29.64 -43.44 16.61
CA SER A 642 28.57 -44.12 17.34
C SER A 642 28.83 -44.14 18.86
N THR A 643 27.76 -44.29 19.65
CA THR A 643 27.55 -45.27 20.76
C THR A 643 26.22 -44.89 21.45
N ASP A 644 25.16 -45.69 21.31
CA ASP A 644 24.75 -46.83 22.17
C ASP A 644 24.13 -46.42 23.52
N GLY A 645 22.95 -46.98 23.82
CA GLY A 645 22.26 -46.78 25.11
C GLY A 645 20.78 -47.18 25.14
N ASP A 646 20.51 -48.45 24.88
CA ASP A 646 19.41 -49.31 25.32
C ASP A 646 18.26 -48.80 26.24
N ALA A 647 17.05 -49.29 25.91
CA ALA A 647 16.12 -50.05 26.78
C ALA A 647 14.67 -49.54 27.01
N ARG A 648 13.76 -50.30 26.37
CA ARG A 648 12.56 -50.98 26.92
C ARG A 648 11.35 -50.17 27.42
N GLY A 649 10.20 -50.49 26.84
CA GLY A 649 8.87 -50.26 27.42
C GLY A 649 7.72 -50.53 26.44
N ALA A 650 7.45 -51.81 26.16
CA ALA A 650 6.29 -52.26 25.37
C ALA A 650 5.13 -52.70 26.28
N VAL A 651 3.90 -52.30 25.95
CA VAL A 651 2.60 -52.97 26.24
C VAL A 651 1.61 -52.51 25.14
N VAL A 652 1.36 -53.30 24.07
CA VAL A 652 0.29 -54.30 23.87
C VAL A 652 -1.13 -53.70 24.03
N LEU A 653 -1.79 -53.28 22.94
CA LEU A 653 -2.72 -54.03 22.06
C LEU A 653 -3.99 -54.57 22.73
N GLY A 654 -5.14 -54.11 22.22
CA GLY A 654 -6.45 -54.70 22.37
C GLY A 654 -7.26 -54.46 21.10
N ASP A 655 -7.16 -55.42 20.19
CA ASP A 655 -7.91 -55.57 18.93
C ASP A 655 -9.41 -55.78 19.13
N LEU A 656 -10.21 -55.36 18.15
CA LEU A 656 -11.32 -56.12 17.54
C LEU A 656 -11.68 -55.38 16.23
N GLU A 657 -11.20 -55.85 15.07
CA GLU A 657 -11.89 -56.81 14.17
C GLU A 657 -13.19 -56.25 13.58
N ARG A 658 -13.59 -56.37 12.32
CA ARG A 658 -13.28 -57.20 11.14
C ARG A 658 -14.10 -56.51 10.00
N ARG A 659 -13.71 -56.41 8.73
CA ARG A 659 -13.67 -57.46 7.70
C ARG A 659 -13.03 -56.92 6.41
N ALA A 660 -12.11 -57.71 5.86
CA ALA A 660 -11.54 -57.63 4.50
C ALA A 660 -12.61 -57.95 3.43
N GLY A 661 -12.66 -57.27 2.28
CA GLY A 661 -11.96 -57.58 1.01
C GLY A 661 -12.93 -58.26 0.01
N PRO A 662 -12.65 -58.44 -1.31
CA PRO A 662 -11.51 -57.99 -2.15
C PRO A 662 -11.88 -57.48 -3.58
N ILE A 663 -10.89 -56.87 -4.25
CA ILE A 663 -10.46 -57.00 -5.68
C ILE A 663 -11.50 -57.05 -6.83
N CYS A 664 -11.38 -56.16 -7.82
CA CYS A 664 -11.25 -56.57 -9.24
C CYS A 664 -10.66 -55.49 -10.16
N TRP A 665 -9.61 -55.90 -10.87
CA TRP A 665 -8.99 -55.25 -12.04
C TRP A 665 -9.64 -55.85 -13.30
N ILE A 666 -10.19 -55.05 -14.22
CA ILE A 666 -10.34 -55.42 -15.63
C ILE A 666 -10.02 -54.20 -16.52
N CYS A 667 -9.16 -54.47 -17.50
CA CYS A 667 -8.69 -53.59 -18.54
C CYS A 667 -9.50 -53.87 -19.83
N ARG A 668 -9.97 -52.86 -20.58
CA ARG A 668 -9.91 -52.88 -22.06
C ARG A 668 -10.23 -51.53 -22.74
N ARG A 669 -9.35 -51.26 -23.70
CA ARG A 669 -9.26 -50.21 -24.74
C ARG A 669 -10.57 -49.73 -25.37
N GLY A 670 -10.62 -48.44 -25.69
CA GLY A 670 -11.49 -47.85 -26.72
C GLY A 670 -11.11 -46.40 -27.04
N ARG A 671 -10.68 -46.15 -28.29
CA ARG A 671 -10.34 -44.82 -28.85
C ARG A 671 -11.56 -43.89 -28.86
N ALA A 672 -11.38 -42.57 -28.65
CA ALA A 672 -11.71 -41.52 -29.64
C ALA A 672 -11.74 -40.09 -29.05
N ARG A 673 -10.97 -39.21 -29.73
CA ARG A 673 -11.30 -37.83 -30.13
C ARG A 673 -11.68 -36.77 -29.07
N ARG A 674 -10.71 -35.85 -28.87
CA ARG A 674 -10.93 -34.45 -28.50
C ARG A 674 -11.80 -33.73 -29.55
N PRO A 675 -12.72 -32.83 -29.18
CA PRO A 675 -13.19 -31.79 -30.08
C PRO A 675 -12.30 -30.54 -29.94
N ARG A 676 -11.63 -30.20 -31.04
CA ARG A 676 -11.30 -28.81 -31.39
C ARG A 676 -12.57 -28.19 -31.96
N SER A 677 -13.03 -27.06 -31.44
CA SER A 677 -13.94 -26.17 -32.17
C SER A 677 -13.18 -24.92 -32.59
N THR A 678 -12.90 -24.88 -33.88
CA THR A 678 -12.49 -23.74 -34.68
C THR A 678 -13.64 -22.73 -34.76
N TRP A 679 -13.41 -21.46 -34.41
CA TRP A 679 -14.22 -20.36 -34.92
C TRP A 679 -13.43 -19.64 -36.02
N ARG A 680 -13.93 -19.80 -37.24
CA ARG A 680 -13.47 -19.12 -38.46
C ARG A 680 -13.93 -17.66 -38.42
N CYS A 681 -13.02 -16.79 -38.83
CA CYS A 681 -13.30 -15.46 -39.33
C CYS A 681 -14.38 -15.47 -40.43
N THR A 682 -15.39 -14.64 -40.28
CA THR A 682 -16.12 -14.05 -41.40
C THR A 682 -15.75 -12.57 -41.53
N ARG A 683 -15.13 -12.31 -42.66
CA ARG A 683 -14.70 -11.05 -43.24
C ARG A 683 -15.96 -10.24 -43.60
N TRP A 684 -16.11 -9.02 -43.11
CA TRP A 684 -17.02 -8.04 -43.72
C TRP A 684 -16.25 -6.77 -44.12
N ARG A 685 -16.47 -6.38 -45.36
CA ARG A 685 -15.71 -5.40 -46.14
C ARG A 685 -16.05 -3.97 -45.72
N ARG A 686 -15.00 -3.14 -45.76
CA ARG A 686 -15.06 -1.68 -45.88
C ARG A 686 -15.89 -1.26 -47.11
N ARG A 687 -16.76 -0.26 -46.93
CA ARG A 687 -17.08 0.74 -47.97
C ARG A 687 -16.82 2.14 -47.40
N ARG A 688 -16.10 2.94 -48.19
CA ARG A 688 -15.82 4.37 -47.99
C ARG A 688 -17.00 5.20 -48.51
N HIS A 689 -17.27 6.32 -47.85
CA HIS A 689 -17.69 7.66 -48.34
C HIS A 689 -17.81 8.49 -47.04
N GLY A 690 -17.23 9.67 -46.79
CA GLY A 690 -16.88 10.79 -47.65
C GLY A 690 -17.84 11.95 -47.35
N CYS A 691 -17.42 12.95 -46.55
CA CYS A 691 -17.87 14.37 -46.45
C CYS A 691 -17.55 14.88 -45.02
N ARG A 692 -16.58 15.80 -44.83
CA ARG A 692 -16.65 17.28 -44.96
C ARG A 692 -17.83 17.91 -44.20
N GLY A 693 -17.53 18.84 -43.28
CA GLY A 693 -18.50 19.82 -42.80
C GLY A 693 -18.25 20.26 -41.36
N ALA A 694 -17.79 21.50 -41.22
CA ALA A 694 -17.44 22.17 -39.98
C ALA A 694 -18.64 22.91 -39.33
N ARG A 695 -18.33 23.54 -38.17
CA ARG A 695 -19.05 24.60 -37.43
C ARG A 695 -20.05 24.06 -36.41
N SER A 696 -19.68 24.18 -35.12
CA SER A 696 -20.17 25.18 -34.14
C SER A 696 -21.66 25.05 -33.90
N TRP A 697 -22.13 25.01 -32.66
CA TRP A 697 -22.80 26.13 -32.00
C TRP A 697 -22.88 25.80 -30.51
N TRP A 698 -22.62 26.81 -29.69
CA TRP A 698 -22.94 26.87 -28.27
C TRP A 698 -24.45 26.72 -28.06
N TRP A 699 -24.89 26.06 -26.98
CA TRP A 699 -25.77 26.69 -25.98
C TRP A 699 -25.99 25.84 -24.73
N THR A 700 -25.87 26.56 -23.63
CA THR A 700 -26.44 26.47 -22.27
C THR A 700 -27.77 25.73 -22.09
N GLY A 701 -27.86 25.04 -20.95
CA GLY A 701 -28.89 25.25 -19.93
C GLY A 701 -30.30 24.70 -20.17
N GLY A 702 -30.88 24.11 -19.12
CA GLY A 702 -32.33 24.12 -18.93
C GLY A 702 -33.01 22.76 -18.94
N SER A 703 -33.35 22.31 -17.73
CA SER A 703 -34.31 21.25 -17.42
C SER A 703 -35.63 21.38 -18.18
N TRP A 704 -36.12 20.30 -18.79
CA TRP A 704 -37.55 20.10 -19.04
C TRP A 704 -37.95 18.67 -18.69
N TRP A 705 -38.85 18.57 -17.72
CA TRP A 705 -39.65 17.38 -17.43
C TRP A 705 -40.71 17.23 -18.53
N THR A 706 -40.77 16.08 -19.18
CA THR A 706 -42.02 15.61 -19.81
C THR A 706 -42.17 14.10 -19.66
N LYS A 707 -43.35 13.77 -19.16
CA LYS A 707 -43.88 12.49 -18.72
C LYS A 707 -44.56 11.82 -19.91
N ALA A 708 -44.12 10.64 -20.35
CA ALA A 708 -44.97 9.78 -21.19
C ALA A 708 -44.56 8.30 -21.18
N ARG A 709 -45.49 7.51 -20.63
CA ARG A 709 -45.93 6.17 -21.04
C ARG A 709 -45.00 4.97 -20.83
N SER A 710 -45.42 4.20 -19.84
CA SER A 710 -45.27 2.74 -19.76
C SER A 710 -45.62 2.04 -21.08
N THR A 711 -44.77 1.13 -21.50
CA THR A 711 -45.22 -0.14 -22.09
C THR A 711 -44.49 -1.28 -21.39
N ARG A 712 -45.29 -2.20 -20.85
CA ARG A 712 -44.85 -3.50 -20.34
C ARG A 712 -44.34 -4.32 -21.53
N GLY A 713 -43.22 -5.00 -21.35
CA GLY A 713 -42.71 -6.02 -22.27
C GLY A 713 -41.93 -7.05 -21.47
N ALA A 714 -42.59 -8.16 -21.17
CA ALA A 714 -42.01 -9.31 -20.49
C ALA A 714 -41.14 -10.13 -21.44
N CYS A 715 -40.24 -10.91 -20.82
CA CYS A 715 -39.72 -12.19 -21.28
C CYS A 715 -38.65 -12.20 -22.39
N GLY A 716 -37.50 -12.79 -22.06
CA GLY A 716 -36.48 -13.15 -23.02
C GLY A 716 -35.22 -13.67 -22.35
N ARG A 717 -35.22 -14.96 -22.00
CA ARG A 717 -34.01 -15.73 -21.65
C ARG A 717 -32.91 -15.51 -22.70
N ARG A 718 -31.69 -15.26 -22.25
CA ARG A 718 -30.45 -15.86 -22.75
C ARG A 718 -29.34 -15.68 -21.75
#